data_AF-A0A3D2EQZ9-F1
#
_entry.id   AF-A0A3D2EQZ9-F1
#
_cell.length_a   1.000
_cell.length_b   1.000
_cell.length_c   1.000
_cell.angle_alpha   90.00
_cell.angle_beta   90.00
_cell.angle_gamma   90.00
#
_symmetry.space_group_name_H-M   'P 1'
#
loop_
_entity.id
_entity.type
_entity.pdbx_description
1 polymer ?
#
loop_
_entity_poly.entity_id
_entity_poly.type
_entity_poly.pdbx_seq_one_letter_code
_entity_poly.pdbx_strand_id
1 'polypeptide(L)'
;IKQIASGRFGVWTGYLADPNLEELEIKIAQGAKPGEGGQLPGQKVTVEIAAARGGTPGVELVSPPPHHDTYSIEDLAQLIHDCKAARVRVIVKLVSSEGIGTIAVGVAKAGADIINIAGNTGGTGAAQVTSLKNTGRAAEIGLAEVHQALCRTGLRQKVTLRCSGAHQTGSDVVKSALLGGDSFEFGTTALMMLKCVMAKNCNVKCPAGLTTNAEAFEGDPRALAQYLINVAHEVRDILAALGLKSLREARGRTDLLQLLAHQNQVGQMDMHRMLAVLPERPIAEPVYLEANFTVDDALLEEIRPALLDPASTGIEVDYTPRLSNRNKTTGGQLAIDVERILQYEMTAETAEASPIINIDDRGRRTLKPEALTLRLSGPAGQSFGAFCNAGMVLHLRGTANDGVGKGQSGGIIAVVSPGGGTRENALIGNFGLFGATGGQLFVEGKAGDRFCVRNSGATAVIEGVGDFGCEYMTNGAVLNLGSFGYGFCNGMSGGVAYQYDPEGKLDDFYSRDSVSLTPLSAEDALSGEYRLAARTMLERHVAHTNSELGRRILENWEAEVAHFRYATPLALEDYQNYQHIVAARSRKDLVDELAFAMVSHQLTKLKRAIKDHEPMLGGAVPNPQAADFDPQQMYELVNTSAVLAIAQNVARDRLAKTMGKDAVVAALSMDVAVQKLILTEDFTVLSKLSAFAKTALASYSDEELAVLISDKRMRDYKTALDLRNVRLRDGFGTFAWIAHQDRLNAERMGTLPSLDELFAKASSAEVVKLAS
;
A
#
# COMPACT_ATOMS: atom_id res chain seq x y z
N ILE A 1 -4.51 -8.42 13.23
CA ILE A 1 -4.77 -8.97 11.88
C ILE A 1 -4.25 -8.00 10.84
N LYS A 2 -3.51 -8.48 9.86
CA LYS A 2 -3.00 -7.72 8.70
C LYS A 2 -3.45 -8.40 7.41
N GLN A 3 -3.50 -7.69 6.29
CA GLN A 3 -4.03 -8.18 5.02
C GLN A 3 -2.98 -8.16 3.90
N ILE A 4 -2.99 -9.21 3.09
CA ILE A 4 -2.28 -9.30 1.82
C ILE A 4 -3.32 -9.38 0.71
N ALA A 5 -3.37 -8.35 -0.13
CA ALA A 5 -4.27 -8.24 -1.28
C ALA A 5 -3.45 -8.07 -2.58
N SER A 6 -4.11 -8.20 -3.74
CA SER A 6 -3.47 -8.21 -5.07
C SER A 6 -2.50 -7.06 -5.34
N GLY A 7 -2.79 -5.83 -4.88
CA GLY A 7 -1.90 -4.68 -5.07
C GLY A 7 -0.61 -4.67 -4.23
N ARG A 8 -0.50 -5.55 -3.21
CA ARG A 8 0.60 -5.61 -2.22
C ARG A 8 0.97 -4.27 -1.56
N PHE A 9 0.03 -3.33 -1.55
CA PHE A 9 0.24 -2.01 -0.96
C PHE A 9 0.58 -2.11 0.52
N GLY A 10 1.72 -1.52 0.90
CA GLY A 10 2.18 -1.46 2.29
C GLY A 10 2.64 -2.80 2.87
N VAL A 11 2.82 -3.83 2.05
CA VAL A 11 3.39 -5.12 2.47
C VAL A 11 4.90 -5.05 2.30
N TRP A 12 5.62 -5.01 3.43
CA TRP A 12 7.08 -4.98 3.51
C TRP A 12 7.55 -5.83 4.70
N THR A 13 8.83 -6.14 4.85
CA THR A 13 9.31 -7.10 5.88
C THR A 13 8.86 -6.73 7.30
N GLY A 14 8.96 -5.46 7.71
CA GLY A 14 8.51 -5.00 9.03
C GLY A 14 6.98 -5.01 9.23
N TYR A 15 6.20 -5.02 8.15
CA TYR A 15 4.76 -5.28 8.23
C TYR A 15 4.48 -6.67 8.80
N LEU A 16 5.28 -7.66 8.41
CA LEU A 16 5.18 -9.07 8.79
C LEU A 16 5.92 -9.39 10.09
N ALA A 17 6.96 -8.62 10.44
CA ALA A 17 7.74 -8.80 11.65
C ALA A 17 7.09 -8.21 12.93
N ASP A 18 6.00 -7.46 12.78
CA ASP A 18 5.27 -6.83 13.89
C ASP A 18 4.88 -7.85 14.98
N PRO A 19 5.28 -7.67 16.25
CA PRO A 19 5.02 -8.62 17.33
C PRO A 19 3.53 -8.71 17.70
N ASN A 20 2.70 -7.71 17.33
CA ASN A 20 1.25 -7.73 17.55
C ASN A 20 0.48 -8.43 16.41
N LEU A 21 1.19 -8.95 15.40
CA LEU A 21 0.58 -9.69 14.32
C LEU A 21 0.21 -11.10 14.77
N GLU A 22 -1.09 -11.39 14.82
CA GLU A 22 -1.58 -12.75 15.15
C GLU A 22 -2.13 -13.51 13.93
N GLU A 23 -2.63 -12.78 12.93
CA GLU A 23 -3.25 -13.36 11.74
C GLU A 23 -2.94 -12.53 10.49
N LEU A 24 -2.65 -13.21 9.38
CA LEU A 24 -2.55 -12.63 8.04
C LEU A 24 -3.74 -13.06 7.19
N GLU A 25 -4.45 -12.10 6.59
CA GLU A 25 -5.58 -12.35 5.69
C GLU A 25 -5.16 -12.23 4.23
N ILE A 26 -5.17 -13.35 3.51
CA ILE A 26 -5.12 -13.37 2.04
C ILE A 26 -6.51 -13.01 1.53
N LYS A 27 -6.61 -11.84 0.89
CA LYS A 27 -7.86 -11.32 0.38
C LYS A 27 -8.04 -11.69 -1.10
N ILE A 28 -8.61 -12.87 -1.35
CA ILE A 28 -8.98 -13.28 -2.72
C ILE A 28 -10.06 -12.37 -3.28
N ALA A 29 -11.10 -12.07 -2.48
CA ALA A 29 -12.21 -11.25 -2.93
C ALA A 29 -12.91 -10.53 -1.77
N GLN A 30 -13.79 -9.57 -2.10
CA GLN A 30 -14.70 -8.94 -1.16
C GLN A 30 -16.13 -8.91 -1.71
N GLY A 31 -17.12 -9.00 -0.83
CA GLY A 31 -18.53 -9.13 -1.21
C GLY A 31 -19.06 -8.05 -2.15
N ALA A 32 -18.64 -6.80 -1.95
CA ALA A 32 -19.09 -5.65 -2.75
C ALA A 32 -18.62 -5.66 -4.21
N LYS A 33 -17.52 -6.37 -4.51
CA LYS A 33 -16.89 -6.45 -5.84
C LYS A 33 -16.00 -7.69 -5.96
N PRO A 34 -16.58 -8.88 -6.08
CA PRO A 34 -15.84 -10.13 -5.98
C PRO A 34 -14.88 -10.38 -7.13
N GLY A 35 -15.20 -9.88 -8.33
CA GLY A 35 -14.38 -10.05 -9.54
C GLY A 35 -13.40 -8.91 -9.84
N GLU A 36 -13.19 -7.98 -8.91
CA GLU A 36 -12.37 -6.79 -9.11
C GLU A 36 -11.37 -6.55 -7.98
N GLY A 37 -10.35 -5.74 -8.27
CA GLY A 37 -9.39 -5.28 -7.28
C GLY A 37 -9.89 -4.14 -6.38
N GLY A 38 -9.07 -3.81 -5.37
CA GLY A 38 -9.24 -2.60 -4.57
C GLY A 38 -9.18 -1.34 -5.44
N GLN A 39 -9.94 -0.31 -5.06
CA GLN A 39 -9.94 0.99 -5.75
C GLN A 39 -9.80 2.07 -4.67
N LEU A 40 -8.86 2.98 -4.86
CA LEU A 40 -8.68 4.16 -4.04
C LEU A 40 -8.53 5.38 -4.95
N PRO A 41 -9.58 6.22 -5.08
CA PRO A 41 -9.56 7.41 -5.93
C PRO A 41 -8.37 8.32 -5.63
N GLY A 42 -7.80 8.94 -6.67
CA GLY A 42 -6.59 9.77 -6.55
C GLY A 42 -6.69 10.90 -5.52
N GLN A 43 -7.85 11.55 -5.40
CA GLN A 43 -8.10 12.59 -4.38
C GLN A 43 -7.95 12.09 -2.94
N LYS A 44 -8.03 10.78 -2.71
CA LYS A 44 -7.82 10.13 -1.41
C LYS A 44 -6.40 9.61 -1.23
N VAL A 45 -5.56 9.70 -2.24
CA VAL A 45 -4.15 9.31 -2.18
C VAL A 45 -3.36 10.53 -1.71
N THR A 46 -3.48 10.83 -0.42
CA THR A 46 -2.68 11.88 0.24
C THR A 46 -1.19 11.50 0.27
N VAL A 47 -0.35 12.43 0.70
CA VAL A 47 1.09 12.19 0.86
C VAL A 47 1.37 10.99 1.75
N GLU A 48 0.69 10.89 2.89
CA GLU A 48 0.85 9.79 3.86
C GLU A 48 0.34 8.46 3.30
N ILE A 49 -0.77 8.49 2.55
CA ILE A 49 -1.33 7.30 1.91
C ILE A 49 -0.42 6.82 0.78
N ALA A 50 0.11 7.72 -0.04
CA ALA A 50 1.08 7.40 -1.07
C ALA A 50 2.35 6.78 -0.47
N ALA A 51 2.87 7.38 0.61
CA ALA A 51 4.02 6.86 1.36
C ALA A 51 3.76 5.45 1.90
N ALA A 52 2.61 5.24 2.56
CA ALA A 52 2.24 3.95 3.12
C ALA A 52 2.04 2.85 2.06
N ARG A 53 1.72 3.23 0.81
CA ARG A 53 1.39 2.30 -0.27
C ARG A 53 2.46 2.17 -1.35
N GLY A 54 3.53 2.97 -1.32
CA GLY A 54 4.51 2.99 -2.41
C GLY A 54 3.93 3.52 -3.73
N GLY A 55 2.99 4.47 -3.63
CA GLY A 55 2.36 5.15 -4.76
C GLY A 55 2.83 6.58 -4.95
N THR A 56 2.12 7.31 -5.81
CA THR A 56 2.32 8.74 -6.08
C THR A 56 1.11 9.51 -5.54
N PRO A 57 1.29 10.60 -4.76
CA PRO A 57 0.19 11.43 -4.29
C PRO A 57 -0.72 11.86 -5.44
N GLY A 58 -2.04 11.81 -5.22
CA GLY A 58 -3.04 12.23 -6.21
C GLY A 58 -3.28 11.29 -7.39
N VAL A 59 -2.43 10.27 -7.59
CA VAL A 59 -2.63 9.24 -8.62
C VAL A 59 -3.51 8.11 -8.08
N GLU A 60 -4.53 7.72 -8.84
CA GLU A 60 -5.47 6.68 -8.43
C GLU A 60 -4.78 5.30 -8.28
N LEU A 61 -5.15 4.56 -7.22
CA LEU A 61 -4.64 3.22 -6.99
C LEU A 61 -5.73 2.18 -7.28
N VAL A 62 -5.65 1.60 -8.47
CA VAL A 62 -6.45 0.42 -8.86
C VAL A 62 -5.59 -0.82 -8.70
N SER A 63 -6.02 -1.75 -7.85
CA SER A 63 -5.32 -3.03 -7.70
C SER A 63 -5.68 -3.95 -8.86
N PRO A 64 -4.77 -4.83 -9.31
CA PRO A 64 -5.13 -5.89 -10.24
C PRO A 64 -6.28 -6.73 -9.68
N PRO A 65 -7.22 -7.24 -10.50
CA PRO A 65 -8.24 -8.14 -10.02
C PRO A 65 -7.67 -9.43 -9.40
N PRO A 66 -6.73 -10.16 -10.04
CA PRO A 66 -6.14 -11.34 -9.42
C PRO A 66 -4.94 -10.97 -8.54
N HIS A 67 -4.66 -11.85 -7.58
CA HIS A 67 -3.31 -12.02 -7.07
C HIS A 67 -2.46 -12.67 -8.18
N HIS A 68 -1.43 -11.99 -8.67
CA HIS A 68 -0.57 -12.51 -9.75
C HIS A 68 0.26 -13.74 -9.35
N ASP A 69 0.26 -14.08 -8.07
CA ASP A 69 0.86 -15.27 -7.47
C ASP A 69 -0.19 -16.29 -6.98
N THR A 70 -1.44 -16.19 -7.44
CA THR A 70 -2.48 -17.21 -7.20
C THR A 70 -3.33 -17.44 -8.46
N TYR A 71 -2.89 -18.32 -9.36
CA TYR A 71 -3.66 -18.71 -10.55
C TYR A 71 -4.35 -20.08 -10.40
N SER A 72 -3.98 -20.82 -9.36
CA SER A 72 -4.48 -22.14 -9.03
C SER A 72 -4.56 -22.35 -7.51
N ILE A 73 -5.03 -23.51 -7.07
CA ILE A 73 -5.11 -23.84 -5.64
C ILE A 73 -3.73 -24.12 -5.05
N GLU A 74 -2.82 -24.66 -5.83
CA GLU A 74 -1.43 -24.91 -5.47
C GLU A 74 -0.64 -23.60 -5.33
N ASP A 75 -0.94 -22.58 -6.13
CA ASP A 75 -0.37 -21.25 -5.96
C ASP A 75 -0.90 -20.57 -4.69
N LEU A 76 -2.19 -20.73 -4.38
CA LEU A 76 -2.74 -20.28 -3.10
C LEU A 76 -2.08 -21.01 -1.92
N ALA A 77 -1.80 -22.31 -2.06
CA ALA A 77 -1.04 -23.05 -1.06
C ALA A 77 0.39 -22.48 -0.90
N GLN A 78 1.03 -22.04 -1.98
CA GLN A 78 2.31 -21.35 -1.92
C GLN A 78 2.20 -19.99 -1.21
N LEU A 79 1.17 -19.19 -1.49
CA LEU A 79 0.98 -17.91 -0.79
C LEU A 79 0.65 -18.12 0.70
N ILE A 80 -0.12 -19.15 1.05
CA ILE A 80 -0.34 -19.55 2.46
C ILE A 80 0.99 -19.93 3.10
N HIS A 81 1.83 -20.72 2.41
CA HIS A 81 3.18 -21.05 2.87
C HIS A 81 3.99 -19.78 3.13
N ASP A 82 4.06 -18.87 2.17
CA ASP A 82 4.79 -17.60 2.33
C ASP A 82 4.27 -16.75 3.50
N CYS A 83 2.95 -16.73 3.74
CA CYS A 83 2.37 -16.03 4.90
C CYS A 83 2.78 -16.68 6.24
N LYS A 84 2.89 -18.01 6.28
CA LYS A 84 3.35 -18.75 7.47
C LYS A 84 4.81 -18.46 7.81
N ALA A 85 5.60 -17.88 6.90
CA ALA A 85 6.94 -17.39 7.19
C ALA A 85 6.94 -16.37 8.35
N ALA A 86 5.86 -15.61 8.51
CA ALA A 86 5.69 -14.66 9.63
C ALA A 86 5.38 -15.33 10.99
N ARG A 87 5.23 -16.66 11.04
CA ARG A 87 4.91 -17.47 12.24
C ARG A 87 3.53 -17.16 12.85
N VAL A 88 2.55 -16.90 11.99
CA VAL A 88 1.17 -16.52 12.38
C VAL A 88 0.11 -17.32 11.64
N ARG A 89 -1.14 -17.24 12.09
CA ARG A 89 -2.27 -17.90 11.41
C ARG A 89 -2.62 -17.22 10.10
N VAL A 90 -3.09 -18.00 9.13
CA VAL A 90 -3.47 -17.50 7.80
C VAL A 90 -4.97 -17.63 7.57
N ILE A 91 -5.60 -16.51 7.23
CA ILE A 91 -7.00 -16.41 6.81
C ILE A 91 -7.05 -16.34 5.29
N VAL A 92 -7.99 -17.05 4.67
CA VAL A 92 -8.34 -16.83 3.26
C VAL A 92 -9.75 -16.26 3.19
N LYS A 93 -9.88 -15.03 2.67
CA LYS A 93 -11.16 -14.34 2.50
C LYS A 93 -11.75 -14.62 1.12
N LEU A 94 -12.85 -15.36 1.12
CA LEU A 94 -13.65 -15.73 -0.04
C LEU A 94 -14.98 -14.98 -0.05
N VAL A 95 -15.65 -14.98 -1.20
CA VAL A 95 -17.01 -14.45 -1.34
C VAL A 95 -17.96 -15.58 -1.67
N SER A 96 -19.10 -15.59 -0.99
CA SER A 96 -20.24 -16.47 -1.26
C SER A 96 -20.59 -16.44 -2.75
N SER A 97 -20.35 -17.57 -3.40
CA SER A 97 -20.53 -17.83 -4.82
C SER A 97 -20.94 -19.29 -4.99
N GLU A 98 -21.41 -19.69 -6.16
CA GLU A 98 -21.70 -21.10 -6.42
C GLU A 98 -20.42 -21.93 -6.44
N GLY A 99 -20.39 -23.06 -5.73
CA GLY A 99 -19.22 -23.94 -5.67
C GLY A 99 -18.18 -23.55 -4.62
N ILE A 100 -18.45 -22.53 -3.79
CA ILE A 100 -17.55 -22.10 -2.71
C ILE A 100 -17.24 -23.25 -1.73
N GLY A 101 -18.15 -24.19 -1.53
CA GLY A 101 -17.90 -25.36 -0.67
C GLY A 101 -16.70 -26.21 -1.15
N THR A 102 -16.60 -26.44 -2.47
CA THR A 102 -15.47 -27.16 -3.08
C THR A 102 -14.18 -26.36 -2.96
N ILE A 103 -14.24 -25.04 -3.20
CA ILE A 103 -13.08 -24.15 -3.06
C ILE A 103 -12.57 -24.17 -1.62
N ALA A 104 -13.47 -24.09 -0.63
CA ALA A 104 -13.11 -24.11 0.79
C ALA A 104 -12.44 -25.42 1.22
N VAL A 105 -12.84 -26.56 0.65
CA VAL A 105 -12.14 -27.84 0.84
C VAL A 105 -10.71 -27.76 0.30
N GLY A 106 -10.52 -27.18 -0.89
CA GLY A 106 -9.19 -26.92 -1.44
C GLY A 106 -8.34 -26.02 -0.53
N VAL A 107 -8.92 -24.90 -0.07
CA VAL A 107 -8.27 -23.94 0.83
C VAL A 107 -7.86 -24.58 2.17
N ALA A 108 -8.72 -25.42 2.74
CA ALA A 108 -8.39 -26.16 3.96
C ALA A 108 -7.23 -27.15 3.73
N LYS A 109 -7.17 -27.80 2.56
CA LYS A 109 -6.06 -28.69 2.19
C LYS A 109 -4.76 -27.91 1.89
N ALA A 110 -4.88 -26.67 1.42
CA ALA A 110 -3.77 -25.77 1.14
C ALA A 110 -3.11 -25.22 2.43
N GLY A 111 -3.71 -25.46 3.60
CA GLY A 111 -3.11 -25.17 4.91
C GLY A 111 -3.57 -23.86 5.56
N ALA A 112 -4.67 -23.26 5.11
CA ALA A 112 -5.26 -22.11 5.78
C ALA A 112 -5.84 -22.50 7.15
N ASP A 113 -5.71 -21.60 8.14
CA ASP A 113 -6.23 -21.82 9.49
C ASP A 113 -7.67 -21.31 9.64
N ILE A 114 -8.01 -20.28 8.86
CA ILE A 114 -9.30 -19.59 8.91
C ILE A 114 -9.81 -19.39 7.47
N ILE A 115 -11.08 -19.71 7.24
CA ILE A 115 -11.76 -19.37 5.98
C ILE A 115 -12.81 -18.30 6.31
N ASN A 116 -12.66 -17.13 5.71
CA ASN A 116 -13.60 -16.03 5.87
C ASN A 116 -14.60 -16.03 4.70
N ILE A 117 -15.89 -16.16 4.99
CA ILE A 117 -16.97 -16.19 4.01
C ILE A 117 -17.70 -14.84 4.03
N ALA A 118 -17.47 -14.03 2.98
CA ALA A 118 -18.15 -12.76 2.79
C ALA A 118 -19.41 -12.89 1.93
N GLY A 119 -20.52 -12.24 2.33
CA GLY A 119 -21.72 -12.09 1.51
C GLY A 119 -21.68 -10.86 0.60
N ASN A 120 -22.58 -10.80 -0.38
CA ASN A 120 -22.77 -9.66 -1.29
C ASN A 120 -23.19 -8.35 -0.61
N THR A 121 -23.65 -8.41 0.64
CA THR A 121 -24.05 -7.25 1.44
C THR A 121 -22.88 -6.52 2.12
N GLY A 122 -21.64 -6.96 1.89
CA GLY A 122 -20.45 -6.32 2.44
C GLY A 122 -20.29 -4.86 2.01
N GLY A 123 -19.83 -4.01 2.94
CA GLY A 123 -19.55 -2.60 2.66
C GLY A 123 -18.31 -2.40 1.76
N THR A 124 -18.20 -1.22 1.15
CA THR A 124 -16.99 -0.79 0.42
C THR A 124 -16.86 0.72 0.44
N GLY A 125 -15.61 1.22 0.41
CA GLY A 125 -15.34 2.65 0.27
C GLY A 125 -15.46 3.16 -1.17
N ALA A 126 -15.20 2.29 -2.16
CA ALA A 126 -15.32 2.57 -3.59
C ALA A 126 -15.48 1.26 -4.39
N ALA A 127 -16.45 1.21 -5.29
CA ALA A 127 -16.70 0.12 -6.23
C ALA A 127 -17.63 0.58 -7.35
N GLN A 128 -17.64 -0.14 -8.47
CA GLN A 128 -18.64 0.05 -9.51
C GLN A 128 -20.03 -0.33 -9.02
N VAL A 129 -21.04 0.46 -9.41
CA VAL A 129 -22.44 0.25 -8.99
C VAL A 129 -22.98 -1.08 -9.49
N THR A 130 -22.57 -1.50 -10.69
CA THR A 130 -22.93 -2.79 -11.27
C THR A 130 -22.49 -3.94 -10.36
N SER A 131 -21.25 -3.93 -9.90
CA SER A 131 -20.71 -4.96 -9.00
C SER A 131 -21.42 -4.95 -7.65
N LEU A 132 -21.64 -3.78 -7.07
CA LEU A 132 -22.37 -3.62 -5.81
C LEU A 132 -23.79 -4.21 -5.82
N LYS A 133 -24.44 -4.25 -6.98
CA LYS A 133 -25.83 -4.69 -7.11
C LYS A 133 -25.98 -6.10 -7.64
N ASN A 134 -25.04 -6.57 -8.46
CA ASN A 134 -25.24 -7.75 -9.30
C ASN A 134 -24.22 -8.87 -9.06
N THR A 135 -23.33 -8.75 -8.07
CA THR A 135 -22.28 -9.76 -7.82
C THR A 135 -22.32 -10.31 -6.39
N GLY A 136 -21.85 -11.55 -6.23
CA GLY A 136 -21.89 -12.29 -4.96
C GLY A 136 -23.27 -12.85 -4.59
N ARG A 137 -23.31 -13.77 -3.62
CA ARG A 137 -24.53 -14.34 -3.02
C ARG A 137 -24.66 -13.92 -1.55
N ALA A 138 -25.82 -14.20 -0.95
CA ALA A 138 -26.03 -14.05 0.48
C ALA A 138 -25.00 -14.86 1.28
N ALA A 139 -24.56 -14.34 2.43
CA ALA A 139 -23.51 -14.96 3.24
C ALA A 139 -23.94 -16.32 3.80
N GLU A 140 -25.21 -16.43 4.20
CA GLU A 140 -25.84 -17.60 4.80
C GLU A 140 -25.74 -18.83 3.90
N ILE A 141 -25.96 -18.64 2.60
CA ILE A 141 -25.91 -19.72 1.62
C ILE A 141 -24.48 -20.24 1.48
N GLY A 142 -23.50 -19.33 1.33
CA GLY A 142 -22.10 -19.71 1.21
C GLY A 142 -21.56 -20.35 2.49
N LEU A 143 -21.96 -19.83 3.66
CA LEU A 143 -21.55 -20.36 4.96
C LEU A 143 -22.04 -21.80 5.15
N ALA A 144 -23.33 -22.05 4.87
CA ALA A 144 -23.89 -23.40 4.94
C ALA A 144 -23.21 -24.36 3.95
N GLU A 145 -23.00 -23.93 2.70
CA GLU A 145 -22.33 -24.72 1.67
C GLU A 145 -20.90 -25.13 2.10
N VAL A 146 -20.13 -24.17 2.63
CA VAL A 146 -18.76 -24.41 3.15
C VAL A 146 -18.79 -25.33 4.37
N HIS A 147 -19.66 -25.07 5.34
CA HIS A 147 -19.78 -25.90 6.54
C HIS A 147 -20.07 -27.35 6.16
N GLN A 148 -21.07 -27.56 5.30
CA GLN A 148 -21.49 -28.90 4.86
C GLN A 148 -20.40 -29.63 4.08
N ALA A 149 -19.72 -28.94 3.16
CA ALA A 149 -18.62 -29.53 2.38
C ALA A 149 -17.44 -29.96 3.26
N LEU A 150 -17.05 -29.14 4.24
CA LEU A 150 -15.98 -29.45 5.19
C LEU A 150 -16.37 -30.58 6.14
N CYS A 151 -17.63 -30.65 6.59
CA CYS A 151 -18.12 -31.77 7.41
C CYS A 151 -18.07 -33.10 6.63
N ARG A 152 -18.53 -33.08 5.36
CA ARG A 152 -18.56 -34.27 4.50
C ARG A 152 -17.17 -34.83 4.20
N THR A 153 -16.16 -33.96 4.13
CA THR A 153 -14.76 -34.30 3.85
C THR A 153 -13.92 -34.56 5.11
N GLY A 154 -14.49 -34.39 6.31
CA GLY A 154 -13.77 -34.56 7.58
C GLY A 154 -12.75 -33.46 7.87
N LEU A 155 -12.82 -32.33 7.15
CA LEU A 155 -11.90 -31.20 7.30
C LEU A 155 -12.45 -30.08 8.19
N ARG A 156 -13.71 -30.17 8.65
CA ARG A 156 -14.37 -29.11 9.40
C ARG A 156 -13.61 -28.67 10.65
N GLN A 157 -12.96 -29.59 11.35
CA GLN A 157 -12.21 -29.29 12.57
C GLN A 157 -10.85 -28.64 12.30
N LYS A 158 -10.37 -28.65 11.05
CA LYS A 158 -9.07 -28.07 10.68
C LYS A 158 -9.12 -26.55 10.54
N VAL A 159 -10.30 -25.99 10.25
CA VAL A 159 -10.45 -24.57 9.92
C VAL A 159 -11.50 -23.89 10.78
N THR A 160 -11.24 -22.65 11.15
CA THR A 160 -12.25 -21.75 11.73
C THR A 160 -13.02 -21.08 10.60
N LEU A 161 -14.35 -21.08 10.64
CA LEU A 161 -15.18 -20.34 9.69
C LEU A 161 -15.51 -18.95 10.24
N ARG A 162 -14.94 -17.91 9.62
CA ARG A 162 -15.27 -16.51 9.92
C ARG A 162 -16.41 -16.05 9.02
N CYS A 163 -17.41 -15.42 9.61
CA CYS A 163 -18.64 -15.02 8.95
C CYS A 163 -18.63 -13.51 8.72
N SER A 164 -18.74 -13.09 7.46
CA SER A 164 -18.78 -11.68 7.06
C SER A 164 -20.09 -11.40 6.32
N GLY A 165 -21.18 -11.38 7.10
CA GLY A 165 -22.56 -11.25 6.63
C GLY A 165 -23.19 -9.90 6.89
N ALA A 166 -22.39 -8.85 7.11
CA ALA A 166 -22.85 -7.53 7.55
C ALA A 166 -23.64 -7.57 8.88
N HIS A 167 -23.16 -8.38 9.84
CA HIS A 167 -23.77 -8.56 11.16
C HIS A 167 -24.05 -7.22 11.88
N GLN A 168 -25.22 -7.13 12.51
CA GLN A 168 -25.66 -5.96 13.25
C GLN A 168 -26.08 -6.29 14.69
N THR A 169 -26.62 -7.49 14.90
CA THR A 169 -27.24 -7.90 16.17
C THR A 169 -26.72 -9.25 16.66
N GLY A 170 -27.03 -9.60 17.90
CA GLY A 170 -26.75 -10.92 18.44
C GLY A 170 -27.51 -12.04 17.69
N SER A 171 -28.72 -11.76 17.20
CA SER A 171 -29.47 -12.70 16.35
C SER A 171 -28.70 -13.11 15.09
N ASP A 172 -28.05 -12.16 14.41
CA ASP A 172 -27.27 -12.44 13.19
C ASP A 172 -26.09 -13.38 13.48
N VAL A 173 -25.42 -13.15 14.61
CA VAL A 173 -24.30 -13.96 15.11
C VAL A 173 -24.77 -15.39 15.38
N VAL A 174 -25.86 -15.56 16.14
CA VAL A 174 -26.38 -16.89 16.46
C VAL A 174 -26.86 -17.63 15.22
N LYS A 175 -27.58 -16.97 14.29
CA LYS A 175 -27.99 -17.59 13.02
C LYS A 175 -26.78 -18.08 12.21
N SER A 176 -25.72 -17.27 12.13
CA SER A 176 -24.50 -17.66 11.45
C SER A 176 -23.79 -18.82 12.16
N ALA A 177 -23.78 -18.83 13.49
CA ALA A 177 -23.26 -19.97 14.26
C ALA A 177 -24.05 -21.26 13.97
N LEU A 178 -25.39 -21.19 14.01
CA LEU A 178 -26.27 -22.32 13.68
C LEU A 178 -26.05 -22.85 12.26
N LEU A 179 -25.73 -21.98 11.29
CA LEU A 179 -25.36 -22.36 9.92
C LEU A 179 -23.92 -22.90 9.79
N GLY A 180 -23.13 -22.84 10.86
CA GLY A 180 -21.81 -23.45 10.93
C GLY A 180 -20.64 -22.51 11.18
N GLY A 181 -20.86 -21.23 11.50
CA GLY A 181 -19.82 -20.24 11.79
C GLY A 181 -19.15 -20.39 13.16
N ASP A 182 -17.88 -19.97 13.27
CA ASP A 182 -17.10 -19.95 14.52
C ASP A 182 -16.70 -18.53 14.97
N SER A 183 -16.52 -17.60 14.02
CA SER A 183 -16.05 -16.22 14.25
C SER A 183 -16.88 -15.24 13.40
N PHE A 184 -17.00 -13.97 13.82
CA PHE A 184 -17.93 -13.01 13.22
C PHE A 184 -17.25 -11.65 13.00
N GLU A 185 -17.35 -11.11 11.79
CA GLU A 185 -16.74 -9.85 11.37
C GLU A 185 -17.77 -8.72 11.31
N PHE A 186 -17.45 -7.57 11.89
CA PHE A 186 -18.30 -6.37 11.88
C PHE A 186 -17.60 -5.23 11.14
N GLY A 187 -18.20 -4.77 10.04
CA GLY A 187 -17.68 -3.65 9.24
C GLY A 187 -18.55 -2.41 9.38
N THR A 188 -19.63 -2.34 8.57
CA THR A 188 -20.53 -1.18 8.51
C THR A 188 -21.09 -0.76 9.86
N THR A 189 -21.57 -1.72 10.68
CA THR A 189 -22.15 -1.41 11.99
C THR A 189 -21.12 -0.83 12.95
N ALA A 190 -19.87 -1.32 12.91
CA ALA A 190 -18.78 -0.75 13.68
C ALA A 190 -18.50 0.70 13.26
N LEU A 191 -18.50 1.00 11.94
CA LEU A 191 -18.37 2.37 11.44
C LEU A 191 -19.55 3.25 11.86
N MET A 192 -20.77 2.73 11.94
CA MET A 192 -21.94 3.48 12.44
C MET A 192 -21.80 3.85 13.91
N MET A 193 -21.27 2.96 14.75
CA MET A 193 -20.97 3.29 16.14
C MET A 193 -19.87 4.36 16.26
N LEU A 194 -18.99 4.42 15.25
CA LEU A 194 -18.00 5.48 15.07
C LEU A 194 -18.52 6.67 14.22
N LYS A 195 -19.83 6.97 14.30
CA LYS A 195 -20.50 8.15 13.69
C LYS A 195 -20.75 8.10 12.17
N CYS A 196 -20.58 6.96 11.50
CA CYS A 196 -21.03 6.86 10.11
C CYS A 196 -22.53 7.15 10.00
N VAL A 197 -22.90 8.17 9.23
CA VAL A 197 -24.29 8.57 8.97
C VAL A 197 -24.88 7.93 7.70
N MET A 198 -24.18 6.94 7.12
CA MET A 198 -24.60 6.22 5.91
C MET A 198 -24.91 7.12 4.71
N ALA A 199 -24.18 8.23 4.55
CA ALA A 199 -24.31 9.16 3.42
C ALA A 199 -23.91 8.57 2.06
N LYS A 200 -23.24 7.39 2.04
CA LYS A 200 -22.76 6.69 0.83
C LYS A 200 -21.88 7.53 -0.10
N ASN A 201 -21.12 8.47 0.47
CA ASN A 201 -20.20 9.35 -0.26
C ASN A 201 -18.72 9.09 0.11
N CYS A 202 -18.40 7.84 0.50
CA CYS A 202 -17.10 7.43 1.04
C CYS A 202 -15.94 7.57 0.04
N ASN A 203 -16.25 7.55 -1.26
CA ASN A 203 -15.32 7.69 -2.36
C ASN A 203 -14.96 9.15 -2.68
N VAL A 204 -15.79 10.11 -2.27
CA VAL A 204 -15.61 11.54 -2.60
C VAL A 204 -15.38 12.39 -1.35
N LYS A 205 -16.39 12.51 -0.47
CA LYS A 205 -16.31 13.37 0.72
C LYS A 205 -17.21 12.84 1.84
N CYS A 206 -16.58 12.32 2.88
CA CYS A 206 -17.21 11.84 4.10
C CYS A 206 -17.62 13.01 5.00
N PRO A 207 -18.90 13.15 5.36
CA PRO A 207 -19.33 14.19 6.31
C PRO A 207 -18.94 13.88 7.76
N ALA A 208 -18.59 12.62 8.08
CA ALA A 208 -18.27 12.17 9.43
C ALA A 208 -16.76 11.97 9.68
N GLY A 209 -15.90 12.39 8.75
CA GLY A 209 -14.44 12.27 8.89
C GLY A 209 -13.86 10.85 8.83
N LEU A 210 -14.67 9.81 8.57
CA LEU A 210 -14.23 8.41 8.61
C LEU A 210 -13.36 7.97 7.43
N THR A 211 -13.64 8.50 6.24
CA THR A 211 -13.01 8.00 4.99
C THR A 211 -12.34 9.10 4.15
N THR A 212 -12.56 10.35 4.53
CA THR A 212 -11.90 11.58 4.06
C THR A 212 -12.01 12.60 5.21
N ASN A 213 -11.23 13.68 5.21
CA ASN A 213 -11.36 14.79 6.16
C ASN A 213 -11.27 14.33 7.62
N ALA A 214 -10.15 13.70 8.00
CA ALA A 214 -9.97 13.09 9.33
C ALA A 214 -10.18 14.08 10.49
N GLU A 215 -9.99 15.36 10.25
CA GLU A 215 -10.28 16.47 11.16
C GLU A 215 -11.76 16.57 11.60
N ALA A 216 -12.70 16.06 10.80
CA ALA A 216 -14.12 16.04 11.12
C ALA A 216 -14.55 14.81 11.94
N PHE A 217 -13.61 13.92 12.27
CA PHE A 217 -13.90 12.68 12.97
C PHE A 217 -14.06 12.92 14.48
N GLU A 218 -15.28 12.72 14.98
CA GLU A 218 -15.63 12.80 16.41
C GLU A 218 -16.13 11.43 16.94
N GLY A 219 -15.48 10.34 16.54
CA GLY A 219 -15.82 8.99 17.00
C GLY A 219 -15.32 8.69 18.41
N ASP A 220 -16.12 7.93 19.19
CA ASP A 220 -15.75 7.47 20.53
C ASP A 220 -15.52 5.95 20.51
N PRO A 221 -14.29 5.45 20.74
CA PRO A 221 -14.03 4.01 20.79
C PRO A 221 -14.83 3.28 21.87
N ARG A 222 -15.24 3.97 22.94
CA ARG A 222 -16.07 3.38 24.01
C ARG A 222 -17.48 3.06 23.52
N ALA A 223 -18.01 3.84 22.58
CA ALA A 223 -19.31 3.56 21.97
C ALA A 223 -19.27 2.25 21.16
N LEU A 224 -18.19 2.04 20.40
CA LEU A 224 -17.97 0.78 19.68
C LEU A 224 -17.81 -0.40 20.66
N ALA A 225 -17.02 -0.22 21.72
CA ALA A 225 -16.84 -1.25 22.74
C ALA A 225 -18.18 -1.63 23.41
N GLN A 226 -18.97 -0.63 23.80
CA GLN A 226 -20.29 -0.85 24.41
C GLN A 226 -21.25 -1.58 23.46
N TYR A 227 -21.24 -1.23 22.17
CA TYR A 227 -22.02 -1.94 21.16
C TYR A 227 -21.65 -3.43 21.10
N LEU A 228 -20.35 -3.76 21.03
CA LEU A 228 -19.89 -5.15 20.97
C LEU A 228 -20.24 -5.93 22.26
N ILE A 229 -20.18 -5.29 23.43
CA ILE A 229 -20.62 -5.89 24.69
C ILE A 229 -22.12 -6.18 24.66
N ASN A 230 -22.93 -5.24 24.16
CA ASN A 230 -24.39 -5.43 24.05
C ASN A 230 -24.73 -6.59 23.10
N VAL A 231 -24.05 -6.68 21.94
CA VAL A 231 -24.19 -7.81 21.02
C VAL A 231 -23.82 -9.13 21.71
N ALA A 232 -22.72 -9.15 22.46
CA ALA A 232 -22.32 -10.35 23.20
C ALA A 232 -23.34 -10.77 24.27
N HIS A 233 -23.97 -9.81 24.97
CA HIS A 233 -25.06 -10.09 25.90
C HIS A 233 -26.29 -10.65 25.18
N GLU A 234 -26.73 -10.04 24.09
CA GLU A 234 -27.85 -10.53 23.28
C GLU A 234 -27.60 -11.96 22.77
N VAL A 235 -26.37 -12.26 22.31
CA VAL A 235 -25.97 -13.61 21.92
C VAL A 235 -26.16 -14.60 23.08
N ARG A 236 -25.73 -14.24 24.29
CA ARG A 236 -25.85 -15.11 25.47
C ARG A 236 -27.31 -15.36 25.83
N ASP A 237 -28.16 -14.33 25.73
CA ASP A 237 -29.60 -14.45 26.01
C ASP A 237 -30.28 -15.39 25.01
N ILE A 238 -29.97 -15.24 23.71
CA ILE A 238 -30.51 -16.11 22.66
C ILE A 238 -30.04 -17.56 22.84
N LEU A 239 -28.75 -17.77 23.13
CA LEU A 239 -28.21 -19.11 23.38
C LEU A 239 -28.88 -19.77 24.58
N ALA A 240 -29.06 -19.03 25.68
CA ALA A 240 -29.74 -19.52 26.87
C ALA A 240 -31.19 -19.90 26.58
N ALA A 241 -31.91 -19.10 25.78
CA ALA A 241 -33.27 -19.41 25.35
C ALA A 241 -33.36 -20.67 24.48
N LEU A 242 -32.31 -20.95 23.68
CA LEU A 242 -32.17 -22.19 22.90
C LEU A 242 -31.65 -23.38 23.72
N GLY A 243 -31.31 -23.19 25.00
CA GLY A 243 -30.73 -24.22 25.86
C GLY A 243 -29.26 -24.56 25.57
N LEU A 244 -28.54 -23.65 24.91
CA LEU A 244 -27.13 -23.81 24.52
C LEU A 244 -26.22 -22.99 25.44
N LYS A 245 -25.06 -23.53 25.82
CA LYS A 245 -24.11 -22.88 26.74
C LYS A 245 -23.04 -22.06 26.02
N SER A 246 -22.88 -22.23 24.72
CA SER A 246 -21.85 -21.52 23.93
C SER A 246 -22.16 -21.48 22.44
N LEU A 247 -21.51 -20.56 21.72
CA LEU A 247 -21.54 -20.53 20.25
C LEU A 247 -20.98 -21.81 19.62
N ARG A 248 -20.05 -22.49 20.31
CA ARG A 248 -19.52 -23.78 19.84
C ARG A 248 -20.57 -24.89 19.88
N GLU A 249 -21.45 -24.90 20.86
CA GLU A 249 -22.59 -25.84 20.91
C GLU A 249 -23.66 -25.52 19.87
N ALA A 250 -23.79 -24.25 19.48
CA ALA A 250 -24.69 -23.83 18.41
C ALA A 250 -24.21 -24.24 17.01
N ARG A 251 -22.91 -24.46 16.84
CA ARG A 251 -22.30 -24.69 15.53
C ARG A 251 -22.98 -25.79 14.73
N GLY A 252 -23.53 -25.44 13.56
CA GLY A 252 -24.14 -26.41 12.64
C GLY A 252 -25.47 -26.99 13.12
N ARG A 253 -26.05 -26.51 14.22
CA ARG A 253 -27.37 -26.89 14.75
C ARG A 253 -28.50 -26.25 13.95
N THR A 254 -28.50 -26.49 12.64
CA THR A 254 -29.52 -25.99 11.71
C THR A 254 -30.91 -26.55 12.00
N ASP A 255 -31.03 -27.61 12.80
CA ASP A 255 -32.29 -28.11 13.36
C ASP A 255 -33.05 -27.07 14.22
N LEU A 256 -32.35 -26.06 14.74
CA LEU A 256 -32.93 -24.96 15.51
C LEU A 256 -33.38 -23.78 14.63
N LEU A 257 -33.21 -23.87 13.31
CA LEU A 257 -33.69 -22.89 12.34
C LEU A 257 -34.91 -23.44 11.61
N GLN A 258 -35.94 -22.59 11.45
CA GLN A 258 -37.15 -22.94 10.72
C GLN A 258 -37.45 -21.89 9.66
N LEU A 259 -37.95 -22.35 8.51
CA LEU A 259 -38.46 -21.46 7.48
C LEU A 259 -39.80 -20.89 7.95
N LEU A 260 -39.94 -19.56 7.88
CA LEU A 260 -41.16 -18.89 8.27
C LEU A 260 -42.28 -19.28 7.29
N ALA A 261 -43.30 -19.99 7.78
CA ALA A 261 -44.54 -20.20 7.06
C ALA A 261 -45.49 -19.03 7.36
N HIS A 262 -45.64 -18.10 6.43
CA HIS A 262 -46.48 -16.91 6.62
C HIS A 262 -47.45 -16.71 5.44
N GLN A 263 -48.69 -16.35 5.73
CA GLN A 263 -49.78 -16.21 4.73
C GLN A 263 -49.48 -15.20 3.61
N ASN A 264 -48.65 -14.19 3.88
CA ASN A 264 -48.25 -13.16 2.90
C ASN A 264 -46.93 -13.48 2.16
N GLN A 265 -46.40 -14.69 2.28
CA GLN A 265 -45.15 -15.07 1.62
C GLN A 265 -45.37 -15.17 0.10
N VAL A 266 -44.68 -14.32 -0.66
CA VAL A 266 -44.72 -14.33 -2.13
C VAL A 266 -43.57 -15.19 -2.65
N GLY A 267 -43.89 -16.38 -3.16
CA GLY A 267 -42.94 -17.36 -3.67
C GLY A 267 -42.50 -18.41 -2.63
N GLN A 268 -42.00 -19.55 -3.11
CA GLN A 268 -41.44 -20.62 -2.27
C GLN A 268 -39.96 -20.78 -2.62
N MET A 269 -39.07 -20.27 -1.76
CA MET A 269 -37.65 -20.64 -1.83
C MET A 269 -37.46 -21.92 -1.03
N ASP A 270 -37.06 -23.01 -1.70
CA ASP A 270 -36.70 -24.25 -1.02
C ASP A 270 -35.29 -24.14 -0.44
N MET A 271 -35.23 -23.83 0.86
CA MET A 271 -33.97 -23.68 1.60
C MET A 271 -33.67 -24.89 2.49
N HIS A 272 -34.42 -26.00 2.38
CA HIS A 272 -34.25 -27.16 3.28
C HIS A 272 -32.85 -27.77 3.18
N ARG A 273 -32.24 -27.76 1.98
CA ARG A 273 -30.86 -28.23 1.80
C ARG A 273 -29.83 -27.36 2.55
N MET A 274 -30.07 -26.06 2.66
CA MET A 274 -29.23 -25.16 3.46
C MET A 274 -29.30 -25.51 4.96
N LEU A 275 -30.47 -25.95 5.43
CA LEU A 275 -30.74 -26.30 6.81
C LEU A 275 -30.44 -27.78 7.15
N ALA A 276 -29.72 -28.49 6.28
CA ALA A 276 -29.36 -29.88 6.55
C ALA A 276 -28.35 -29.96 7.70
N VAL A 277 -28.68 -30.72 8.75
CA VAL A 277 -27.73 -31.06 9.82
C VAL A 277 -26.82 -32.18 9.34
N LEU A 278 -25.50 -31.93 9.34
CA LEU A 278 -24.49 -32.93 9.01
C LEU A 278 -23.59 -33.17 10.22
N PRO A 279 -23.39 -34.43 10.63
CA PRO A 279 -22.44 -34.73 11.69
C PRO A 279 -21.01 -34.43 11.22
N GLU A 280 -20.21 -33.84 12.10
CA GLU A 280 -18.77 -33.75 11.90
C GLU A 280 -18.16 -35.16 11.88
N ARG A 281 -17.25 -35.40 10.93
CA ARG A 281 -16.51 -36.65 10.80
C ARG A 281 -15.07 -36.43 11.25
N PRO A 282 -14.75 -36.61 12.55
CA PRO A 282 -13.37 -36.47 13.01
C PRO A 282 -12.50 -37.55 12.34
N ILE A 283 -11.35 -37.13 11.82
CA ILE A 283 -10.33 -38.03 11.29
C ILE A 283 -9.41 -38.37 12.45
N ALA A 284 -9.24 -39.65 12.76
CA ALA A 284 -8.44 -40.09 13.92
C ALA A 284 -6.95 -39.71 13.79
N GLU A 285 -6.37 -39.85 12.59
CA GLU A 285 -4.96 -39.56 12.29
C GLU A 285 -4.86 -38.64 11.05
N PRO A 286 -5.16 -37.35 11.21
CA PRO A 286 -5.11 -36.42 10.09
C PRO A 286 -3.67 -36.09 9.71
N VAL A 287 -3.33 -36.27 8.42
CA VAL A 287 -2.09 -35.73 7.84
C VAL A 287 -2.32 -34.27 7.44
N TYR A 288 -1.40 -33.38 7.80
CA TYR A 288 -1.44 -31.96 7.47
C TYR A 288 -0.29 -31.59 6.55
N LEU A 289 -0.56 -30.67 5.62
CA LEU A 289 0.48 -30.02 4.85
C LEU A 289 1.02 -28.87 5.69
N GLU A 290 2.07 -29.15 6.45
CA GLU A 290 2.76 -28.12 7.23
C GLU A 290 3.71 -27.31 6.36
N ALA A 291 3.87 -26.03 6.71
CA ALA A 291 4.90 -25.21 6.10
C ALA A 291 6.28 -25.72 6.54
N ASN A 292 7.25 -25.68 5.63
CA ASN A 292 8.59 -26.18 5.89
C ASN A 292 9.60 -25.06 5.63
N PHE A 293 10.23 -24.60 6.71
CA PHE A 293 11.26 -23.58 6.71
C PHE A 293 12.59 -24.09 7.28
N THR A 294 12.85 -25.41 7.24
CA THR A 294 14.05 -26.02 7.84
C THR A 294 15.37 -25.36 7.39
N VAL A 295 15.43 -24.86 6.15
CA VAL A 295 16.62 -24.13 5.66
C VAL A 295 16.78 -22.80 6.39
N ASP A 296 15.71 -22.01 6.49
CA ASP A 296 15.70 -20.71 7.15
C ASP A 296 15.92 -20.83 8.67
N ASP A 297 15.32 -21.83 9.31
CA ASP A 297 15.51 -22.10 10.74
C ASP A 297 16.99 -22.45 11.03
N ALA A 298 17.60 -23.32 10.21
CA ALA A 298 19.02 -23.69 10.35
C ALA A 298 19.94 -22.47 10.12
N LEU A 299 19.66 -21.66 9.11
CA LEU A 299 20.40 -20.43 8.84
C LEU A 299 20.26 -19.44 10.01
N LEU A 300 19.06 -19.31 10.58
CA LEU A 300 18.83 -18.43 11.73
C LEU A 300 19.64 -18.86 12.95
N GLU A 301 19.66 -20.16 13.26
CA GLU A 301 20.45 -20.73 14.36
C GLU A 301 21.95 -20.41 14.20
N GLU A 302 22.46 -20.48 12.97
CA GLU A 302 23.86 -20.17 12.64
C GLU A 302 24.17 -18.67 12.76
N ILE A 303 23.33 -17.79 12.22
CA ILE A 303 23.63 -16.36 12.15
C ILE A 303 23.31 -15.59 13.42
N ARG A 304 22.35 -16.06 14.24
CA ARG A 304 21.82 -15.29 15.38
C ARG A 304 22.90 -14.89 16.40
N PRO A 305 23.85 -15.77 16.77
CA PRO A 305 24.95 -15.37 17.66
C PRO A 305 25.78 -14.22 17.08
N ALA A 306 26.15 -14.29 15.80
CA ALA A 306 26.94 -13.26 15.14
C ALA A 306 26.16 -11.96 14.90
N LEU A 307 24.84 -12.04 14.73
CA LEU A 307 23.97 -10.86 14.58
C LEU A 307 23.86 -10.06 15.90
N LEU A 308 23.97 -10.73 17.05
CA LEU A 308 23.88 -10.13 18.38
C LEU A 308 25.26 -9.83 18.99
N ASP A 309 26.35 -10.22 18.33
CA ASP A 309 27.71 -9.93 18.78
C ASP A 309 28.12 -8.50 18.36
N PRO A 310 28.40 -7.59 19.31
CA PRO A 310 28.84 -6.24 18.99
C PRO A 310 30.22 -6.20 18.31
N ALA A 311 31.01 -7.27 18.35
CA ALA A 311 32.29 -7.38 17.66
C ALA A 311 32.18 -7.83 16.19
N SER A 312 30.99 -8.28 15.75
CA SER A 312 30.78 -8.81 14.40
C SER A 312 30.89 -7.72 13.34
N THR A 313 31.83 -7.88 12.39
CA THR A 313 32.07 -6.93 11.28
C THR A 313 31.39 -7.31 9.96
N GLY A 314 30.81 -8.50 9.90
CA GLY A 314 30.12 -9.06 8.75
C GLY A 314 29.80 -10.54 8.99
N ILE A 315 28.77 -11.05 8.32
CA ILE A 315 28.32 -12.43 8.44
C ILE A 315 28.29 -13.03 7.04
N GLU A 316 29.14 -14.02 6.78
CA GLU A 316 29.12 -14.80 5.54
C GLU A 316 28.82 -16.26 5.86
N VAL A 317 27.83 -16.83 5.18
CA VAL A 317 27.45 -18.24 5.33
C VAL A 317 27.46 -18.92 3.97
N ASP A 318 28.29 -19.94 3.83
CA ASP A 318 28.31 -20.85 2.70
C ASP A 318 27.42 -22.06 2.99
N TYR A 319 26.15 -21.98 2.55
CA TYR A 319 25.20 -23.05 2.78
C TYR A 319 25.58 -24.27 1.95
N THR A 320 26.23 -25.23 2.61
CA THR A 320 26.81 -26.42 1.98
C THR A 320 25.76 -27.37 1.38
N PRO A 321 24.60 -27.61 2.01
CA PRO A 321 23.58 -28.46 1.40
C PRO A 321 23.05 -27.86 0.10
N ARG A 322 22.93 -28.69 -0.94
CA ARG A 322 22.36 -28.25 -2.22
C ARG A 322 20.84 -28.10 -2.09
N LEU A 323 20.31 -26.95 -2.49
CA LEU A 323 18.88 -26.72 -2.56
C LEU A 323 18.24 -27.65 -3.60
N SER A 324 16.96 -27.93 -3.38
CA SER A 324 16.05 -28.59 -4.30
C SER A 324 14.81 -27.75 -4.50
N ASN A 325 14.04 -28.02 -5.55
CA ASN A 325 12.79 -27.29 -5.84
C ASN A 325 11.72 -27.43 -4.73
N ARG A 326 11.95 -28.29 -3.73
CA ARG A 326 11.12 -28.45 -2.53
C ARG A 326 11.43 -27.42 -1.45
N ASN A 327 12.61 -26.79 -1.50
CA ASN A 327 13.03 -25.73 -0.61
C ASN A 327 12.39 -24.42 -1.08
N LYS A 328 11.20 -24.15 -0.54
CA LYS A 328 10.34 -23.01 -0.88
C LYS A 328 10.57 -21.87 0.09
N THR A 329 10.37 -20.65 -0.38
CA THR A 329 10.45 -19.42 0.45
C THR A 329 11.82 -19.28 1.14
N THR A 330 12.88 -19.88 0.59
CA THR A 330 14.19 -19.89 1.22
C THR A 330 14.74 -18.47 1.37
N GLY A 331 15.16 -18.13 2.58
CA GLY A 331 15.63 -16.80 2.99
C GLY A 331 14.51 -15.84 3.39
N GLY A 332 13.24 -16.18 3.17
CA GLY A 332 12.13 -15.28 3.44
C GLY A 332 11.60 -15.31 4.87
N GLN A 333 11.58 -16.46 5.53
CA GLN A 333 11.32 -16.49 6.98
C GLN A 333 12.49 -15.86 7.73
N LEU A 334 13.71 -16.17 7.30
CA LEU A 334 14.93 -15.60 7.85
C LEU A 334 14.91 -14.06 7.78
N ALA A 335 14.49 -13.47 6.67
CA ALA A 335 14.43 -12.02 6.54
C ALA A 335 13.45 -11.36 7.52
N ILE A 336 12.30 -12.01 7.77
CA ILE A 336 11.30 -11.55 8.77
C ILE A 336 11.87 -11.70 10.18
N ASP A 337 12.53 -12.82 10.48
CA ASP A 337 13.13 -13.08 11.78
C ASP A 337 14.29 -12.10 12.07
N VAL A 338 15.12 -11.79 11.07
CA VAL A 338 16.16 -10.75 11.17
C VAL A 338 15.55 -9.38 11.47
N GLU A 339 14.51 -8.96 10.74
CA GLU A 339 13.83 -7.69 11.05
C GLU A 339 13.28 -7.67 12.48
N ARG A 340 12.69 -8.78 12.94
CA ARG A 340 12.15 -8.90 14.30
C ARG A 340 13.25 -8.76 15.35
N ILE A 341 14.38 -9.44 15.15
CA ILE A 341 15.53 -9.36 16.05
C ILE A 341 16.03 -7.91 16.13
N LEU A 342 16.22 -7.25 14.99
CA LEU A 342 16.75 -5.89 14.93
C LEU A 342 15.86 -4.87 15.66
N GLN A 343 14.54 -4.93 15.44
CA GLN A 343 13.64 -3.92 16.01
C GLN A 343 13.20 -4.21 17.44
N TYR A 344 13.05 -5.49 17.83
CA TYR A 344 12.35 -5.86 19.06
C TYR A 344 13.15 -6.70 20.05
N GLU A 345 14.23 -7.38 19.64
CA GLU A 345 15.04 -8.21 20.53
C GLU A 345 16.39 -7.57 20.87
N MET A 346 17.01 -6.89 19.91
CA MET A 346 18.31 -6.23 20.08
C MET A 346 18.18 -5.02 21.02
N THR A 347 19.14 -4.84 21.94
CA THR A 347 19.16 -3.67 22.82
C THR A 347 19.74 -2.44 22.13
N ALA A 348 19.51 -1.25 22.67
CA ALA A 348 20.07 -0.02 22.10
C ALA A 348 21.61 -0.03 22.17
N GLU A 349 22.17 -0.49 23.27
CA GLU A 349 23.62 -0.57 23.50
C GLU A 349 24.29 -1.53 22.50
N THR A 350 23.64 -2.67 22.24
CA THR A 350 24.14 -3.65 21.26
C THR A 350 24.09 -3.07 19.85
N ALA A 351 22.99 -2.40 19.49
CA ALA A 351 22.82 -1.79 18.17
C ALA A 351 23.82 -0.65 17.92
N GLU A 352 24.08 0.19 18.92
CA GLU A 352 25.04 1.30 18.84
C GLU A 352 26.49 0.83 18.79
N ALA A 353 26.82 -0.26 19.50
CA ALA A 353 28.16 -0.83 19.50
C ALA A 353 28.47 -1.65 18.24
N SER A 354 27.45 -2.23 17.58
CA SER A 354 27.64 -3.14 16.47
C SER A 354 28.04 -2.42 15.16
N PRO A 355 29.16 -2.79 14.52
CA PRO A 355 29.63 -2.13 13.31
C PRO A 355 28.84 -2.56 12.07
N ILE A 356 28.00 -3.60 12.13
CA ILE A 356 27.13 -4.03 11.03
C ILE A 356 25.73 -3.41 11.06
N ILE A 357 25.40 -2.61 12.07
CA ILE A 357 24.09 -1.96 12.22
C ILE A 357 24.15 -0.50 11.80
N ASN A 358 23.10 -0.05 11.11
CA ASN A 358 22.82 1.35 10.83
C ASN A 358 21.48 1.74 11.46
N ILE A 359 21.48 2.84 12.22
CA ILE A 359 20.28 3.43 12.81
C ILE A 359 19.95 4.68 12.00
N ASP A 360 18.73 4.76 11.46
CA ASP A 360 18.28 5.96 10.75
C ASP A 360 17.76 7.05 11.71
N ASP A 361 17.46 8.22 11.15
CA ASP A 361 16.86 9.38 11.85
C ASP A 361 15.53 9.09 12.55
N ARG A 362 14.89 7.95 12.26
CA ARG A 362 13.65 7.49 12.90
C ARG A 362 13.92 6.48 14.02
N GLY A 363 15.18 6.16 14.28
CA GLY A 363 15.59 5.13 15.22
C GLY A 363 15.43 3.70 14.68
N ARG A 364 15.11 3.51 13.39
CA ARG A 364 14.97 2.16 12.82
C ARG A 364 16.36 1.56 12.62
N ARG A 365 16.55 0.34 13.10
CA ARG A 365 17.80 -0.41 12.97
C ARG A 365 17.78 -1.24 11.70
N THR A 366 18.84 -1.20 10.91
CA THR A 366 18.98 -1.99 9.69
C THR A 366 20.38 -2.55 9.63
N LEU A 367 20.56 -3.69 8.95
CA LEU A 367 21.90 -4.11 8.58
C LEU A 367 22.49 -3.12 7.58
N LYS A 368 23.78 -2.83 7.72
CA LYS A 368 24.56 -2.10 6.72
C LYS A 368 24.56 -2.89 5.40
N PRO A 369 24.77 -2.21 4.25
CA PRO A 369 24.84 -2.88 2.96
C PRO A 369 25.78 -4.09 3.01
N GLU A 370 25.30 -5.23 2.51
CA GLU A 370 26.05 -6.49 2.39
C GLU A 370 26.59 -7.08 3.71
N ALA A 371 26.07 -6.67 4.86
CA ALA A 371 26.53 -7.16 6.15
C ALA A 371 26.19 -8.64 6.43
N LEU A 372 25.16 -9.20 5.76
CA LEU A 372 24.79 -10.62 5.87
C LEU A 372 24.74 -11.24 4.47
N THR A 373 25.72 -12.06 4.12
CA THR A 373 25.81 -12.74 2.83
C THR A 373 25.60 -14.23 2.97
N LEU A 374 24.63 -14.76 2.23
CA LEU A 374 24.33 -16.19 2.14
C LEU A 374 24.64 -16.68 0.72
N ARG A 375 25.54 -17.65 0.60
CA ARG A 375 25.85 -18.30 -0.68
C ARG A 375 25.17 -19.66 -0.73
N LEU A 376 24.29 -19.83 -1.70
CA LEU A 376 23.45 -21.02 -1.88
C LEU A 376 23.67 -21.61 -3.27
N SER A 377 23.42 -22.91 -3.42
CA SER A 377 23.54 -23.59 -4.71
C SER A 377 22.42 -24.58 -4.96
N GLY A 378 22.12 -24.81 -6.24
CA GLY A 378 21.08 -25.76 -6.68
C GLY A 378 19.78 -25.09 -7.14
N PRO A 379 18.77 -25.87 -7.53
CA PRO A 379 17.47 -25.35 -7.95
C PRO A 379 16.63 -24.97 -6.71
N ALA A 380 16.47 -23.67 -6.43
CA ALA A 380 15.56 -23.20 -5.39
C ALA A 380 14.08 -23.37 -5.81
N GLY A 381 13.20 -23.61 -4.84
CA GLY A 381 11.76 -23.68 -5.06
C GLY A 381 11.11 -22.32 -5.31
N GLN A 382 9.79 -22.28 -5.22
CA GLN A 382 9.00 -21.04 -5.33
C GLN A 382 9.40 -20.03 -4.23
N SER A 383 9.24 -18.74 -4.50
CA SER A 383 9.41 -17.65 -3.53
C SER A 383 10.82 -17.49 -2.95
N PHE A 384 11.87 -17.89 -3.67
CA PHE A 384 13.26 -17.70 -3.22
C PHE A 384 13.55 -16.21 -2.91
N GLY A 385 14.08 -15.94 -1.71
CA GLY A 385 14.38 -14.59 -1.26
C GLY A 385 13.17 -13.67 -1.08
N ALA A 386 11.97 -14.23 -0.92
CA ALA A 386 10.78 -13.45 -0.58
C ALA A 386 11.05 -12.59 0.67
N PHE A 387 10.56 -11.36 0.71
CA PHE A 387 10.73 -10.44 1.84
C PHE A 387 12.19 -10.12 2.22
N CYS A 388 13.17 -10.40 1.35
CA CYS A 388 14.58 -10.05 1.58
C CYS A 388 14.71 -8.58 2.01
N ASN A 389 15.51 -8.36 3.06
CA ASN A 389 15.56 -7.12 3.82
C ASN A 389 16.93 -6.42 3.69
N ALA A 390 16.97 -5.14 4.06
CA ALA A 390 18.17 -4.30 3.97
C ALA A 390 19.40 -4.98 4.60
N GLY A 391 20.52 -4.95 3.88
CA GLY A 391 21.81 -5.51 4.30
C GLY A 391 22.00 -7.01 4.10
N MET A 392 20.97 -7.74 3.69
CA MET A 392 21.07 -9.15 3.30
C MET A 392 21.53 -9.29 1.84
N VAL A 393 22.31 -10.33 1.55
CA VAL A 393 22.70 -10.75 0.20
C VAL A 393 22.41 -12.24 0.05
N LEU A 394 21.59 -12.59 -0.94
CA LEU A 394 21.29 -13.97 -1.31
C LEU A 394 21.95 -14.26 -2.66
N HIS A 395 23.07 -14.97 -2.65
CA HIS A 395 23.77 -15.38 -3.87
C HIS A 395 23.41 -16.83 -4.19
N LEU A 396 22.66 -17.04 -5.28
CA LEU A 396 22.24 -18.37 -5.74
C LEU A 396 22.99 -18.74 -7.00
N ARG A 397 23.84 -19.76 -6.92
CA ARG A 397 24.38 -20.44 -8.10
C ARG A 397 23.44 -21.58 -8.51
N GLY A 398 22.59 -21.34 -9.50
CA GLY A 398 21.56 -22.30 -9.91
C GLY A 398 20.39 -21.64 -10.62
N THR A 399 19.20 -22.19 -10.36
CA THR A 399 17.92 -21.68 -10.89
C THR A 399 16.96 -21.51 -9.72
N ALA A 400 15.97 -20.63 -9.86
CA ALA A 400 14.85 -20.53 -8.95
C ALA A 400 13.54 -20.65 -9.73
N ASN A 401 12.48 -21.11 -9.08
CA ASN A 401 11.16 -21.11 -9.72
C ASN A 401 10.53 -19.71 -9.61
N ASP A 402 9.21 -19.62 -9.70
CA ASP A 402 8.45 -18.39 -9.66
C ASP A 402 8.57 -17.64 -8.31
N GLY A 403 8.37 -16.32 -8.36
CA GLY A 403 8.27 -15.48 -7.16
C GLY A 403 9.60 -15.10 -6.50
N VAL A 404 10.72 -15.17 -7.22
CA VAL A 404 12.01 -14.68 -6.72
C VAL A 404 11.88 -13.23 -6.23
N GLY A 405 12.31 -12.95 -5.00
CA GLY A 405 12.26 -11.60 -4.43
C GLY A 405 10.84 -11.03 -4.25
N LYS A 406 9.82 -11.88 -4.18
CA LYS A 406 8.44 -11.47 -3.88
C LYS A 406 8.38 -10.64 -2.59
N GLY A 407 7.81 -9.43 -2.65
CA GLY A 407 7.74 -8.52 -1.50
C GLY A 407 9.10 -8.10 -0.94
N GLN A 408 10.18 -8.18 -1.73
CA GLN A 408 11.51 -7.72 -1.32
C GLN A 408 11.45 -6.26 -0.85
N SER A 409 12.07 -6.00 0.30
CA SER A 409 12.03 -4.70 0.99
C SER A 409 13.43 -4.06 1.10
N GLY A 410 14.47 -4.77 0.66
CA GLY A 410 15.85 -4.33 0.70
C GLY A 410 16.80 -5.47 0.31
N GLY A 411 18.10 -5.26 0.53
CA GLY A 411 19.11 -6.28 0.28
C GLY A 411 19.31 -6.59 -1.20
N ILE A 412 20.11 -7.61 -1.47
CA ILE A 412 20.52 -8.01 -2.82
C ILE A 412 20.19 -9.47 -3.02
N ILE A 413 19.58 -9.80 -4.16
CA ILE A 413 19.42 -11.17 -4.63
C ILE A 413 20.19 -11.27 -5.95
N ALA A 414 21.09 -12.24 -6.05
CA ALA A 414 21.85 -12.51 -7.25
C ALA A 414 21.65 -13.98 -7.67
N VAL A 415 21.15 -14.21 -8.89
CA VAL A 415 20.97 -15.55 -9.45
C VAL A 415 21.92 -15.72 -10.63
N VAL A 416 22.87 -16.63 -10.48
CA VAL A 416 23.98 -16.85 -11.40
C VAL A 416 23.86 -18.23 -12.02
N SER A 417 24.13 -18.31 -13.32
CA SER A 417 24.09 -19.55 -14.08
C SER A 417 25.11 -20.56 -13.48
N PRO A 418 24.72 -21.83 -13.26
CA PRO A 418 25.67 -22.84 -12.82
C PRO A 418 26.69 -23.22 -13.91
N GLY A 419 26.49 -22.78 -15.16
CA GLY A 419 27.25 -23.17 -16.36
C GLY A 419 26.68 -24.41 -17.07
N GLY A 420 27.20 -24.71 -18.27
CA GLY A 420 26.86 -25.96 -18.99
C GLY A 420 25.64 -25.92 -19.93
N GLY A 421 25.09 -24.74 -20.23
CA GLY A 421 23.95 -24.57 -21.16
C GLY A 421 24.14 -23.39 -22.14
N THR A 422 23.17 -23.16 -23.04
CA THR A 422 23.15 -22.00 -23.95
C THR A 422 22.92 -20.68 -23.21
N ARG A 423 23.32 -19.55 -23.80
CA ARG A 423 23.20 -18.22 -23.18
C ARG A 423 21.75 -17.73 -22.96
N GLU A 424 20.76 -18.37 -23.57
CA GLU A 424 19.35 -17.93 -23.55
C GLU A 424 18.46 -18.61 -22.49
N ASN A 425 19.02 -19.17 -21.43
CA ASN A 425 18.26 -19.97 -20.47
C ASN A 425 17.43 -19.11 -19.51
N ALA A 426 16.22 -19.58 -19.20
CA ALA A 426 15.46 -19.08 -18.05
C ALA A 426 16.14 -19.54 -16.75
N LEU A 427 16.49 -18.59 -15.88
CA LEU A 427 17.06 -18.86 -14.56
C LEU A 427 16.05 -18.68 -13.43
N ILE A 428 15.06 -17.81 -13.64
CA ILE A 428 13.97 -17.57 -12.68
C ILE A 428 12.62 -17.73 -13.37
N GLY A 429 11.61 -18.12 -12.59
CA GLY A 429 10.24 -18.27 -13.08
C GLY A 429 9.50 -16.94 -13.25
N ASN A 430 8.17 -17.03 -13.15
CA ASN A 430 7.23 -15.93 -13.30
C ASN A 430 7.21 -15.00 -12.07
N PHE A 431 6.67 -13.79 -12.28
CA PHE A 431 6.33 -12.79 -11.25
C PHE A 431 7.43 -12.51 -10.22
N GLY A 432 8.69 -12.58 -10.65
CA GLY A 432 9.82 -12.10 -9.86
C GLY A 432 9.60 -10.65 -9.42
N LEU A 433 9.97 -10.32 -8.19
CA LEU A 433 9.76 -9.03 -7.53
C LEU A 433 8.30 -8.59 -7.40
N PHE A 434 7.33 -9.51 -7.42
CA PHE A 434 5.93 -9.14 -7.23
C PHE A 434 5.72 -8.34 -5.93
N GLY A 435 5.30 -7.08 -6.08
CA GLY A 435 5.02 -6.20 -4.95
C GLY A 435 6.24 -5.75 -4.15
N ALA A 436 7.46 -5.87 -4.69
CA ALA A 436 8.67 -5.43 -4.00
C ALA A 436 8.64 -3.92 -3.70
N THR A 437 9.08 -3.52 -2.52
CA THR A 437 9.10 -2.12 -2.07
C THR A 437 10.52 -1.52 -2.01
N GLY A 438 11.55 -2.35 -2.23
CA GLY A 438 12.95 -1.94 -2.21
C GLY A 438 13.88 -3.11 -2.50
N GLY A 439 15.20 -2.86 -2.50
CA GLY A 439 16.22 -3.88 -2.73
C GLY A 439 16.65 -4.01 -4.20
N GLN A 440 17.55 -4.95 -4.43
CA GLN A 440 18.19 -5.17 -5.73
C GLN A 440 18.08 -6.64 -6.14
N LEU A 441 17.83 -6.89 -7.43
CA LEU A 441 17.83 -8.22 -8.03
C LEU A 441 18.71 -8.24 -9.30
N PHE A 442 19.66 -9.16 -9.36
CA PHE A 442 20.54 -9.36 -10.50
C PHE A 442 20.45 -10.81 -10.97
N VAL A 443 20.15 -11.03 -12.25
CA VAL A 443 19.90 -12.38 -12.78
C VAL A 443 20.62 -12.56 -14.10
N GLU A 444 21.56 -13.49 -14.14
CA GLU A 444 22.40 -13.84 -15.30
C GLU A 444 21.66 -14.71 -16.33
N GLY A 445 20.43 -14.33 -16.69
CA GLY A 445 19.59 -15.09 -17.60
C GLY A 445 18.18 -14.53 -17.72
N LYS A 446 17.25 -15.33 -18.26
CA LYS A 446 15.86 -14.89 -18.49
C LYS A 446 14.96 -15.16 -17.29
N ALA A 447 13.93 -14.33 -17.15
CA ALA A 447 12.78 -14.53 -16.28
C ALA A 447 11.56 -14.99 -17.10
N GLY A 448 10.57 -15.56 -16.40
CA GLY A 448 9.26 -15.82 -16.97
C GLY A 448 8.40 -14.55 -17.14
N ASP A 449 7.08 -14.76 -17.22
CA ASP A 449 6.10 -13.69 -17.38
C ASP A 449 5.96 -12.85 -16.11
N ARG A 450 5.48 -11.62 -16.28
CA ARG A 450 5.13 -10.68 -15.19
C ARG A 450 6.29 -10.31 -14.27
N PHE A 451 7.51 -10.38 -14.77
CA PHE A 451 8.68 -9.89 -14.04
C PHE A 451 8.47 -8.42 -13.61
N CYS A 452 8.73 -8.12 -12.33
CA CYS A 452 8.49 -6.81 -11.71
C CYS A 452 7.03 -6.34 -11.70
N VAL A 453 6.06 -7.25 -11.77
CA VAL A 453 4.65 -6.88 -11.59
C VAL A 453 4.45 -6.18 -10.24
N ARG A 454 3.77 -5.03 -10.23
CA ARG A 454 3.55 -4.23 -9.01
C ARG A 454 4.84 -3.84 -8.26
N ASN A 455 6.00 -3.77 -8.93
CA ASN A 455 7.22 -3.25 -8.29
C ASN A 455 7.00 -1.78 -7.84
N SER A 456 7.35 -1.50 -6.59
CA SER A 456 7.14 -0.21 -5.90
C SER A 456 8.42 0.37 -5.31
N GLY A 457 9.59 -0.17 -5.67
CA GLY A 457 10.87 0.43 -5.29
C GLY A 457 12.12 -0.43 -5.47
N ALA A 458 12.02 -1.66 -5.94
CA ALA A 458 13.18 -2.50 -6.21
C ALA A 458 13.88 -2.10 -7.52
N THR A 459 15.19 -2.32 -7.55
CA THR A 459 16.03 -2.17 -8.74
C THR A 459 16.38 -3.55 -9.28
N ALA A 460 16.25 -3.77 -10.59
CA ALA A 460 16.51 -5.07 -11.19
C ALA A 460 17.34 -4.96 -12.48
N VAL A 461 18.25 -5.92 -12.68
CA VAL A 461 18.91 -6.17 -13.96
C VAL A 461 18.75 -7.64 -14.34
N ILE A 462 18.29 -7.87 -15.57
CA ILE A 462 17.86 -9.18 -16.07
C ILE A 462 18.25 -9.29 -17.56
N GLU A 463 18.46 -10.51 -18.07
CA GLU A 463 18.89 -10.77 -19.46
C GLU A 463 17.75 -11.31 -20.35
N GLY A 464 16.52 -11.06 -19.95
CA GLY A 464 15.31 -11.32 -20.71
C GLY A 464 14.10 -11.50 -19.81
N VAL A 465 12.93 -11.09 -20.29
CA VAL A 465 11.65 -11.24 -19.58
C VAL A 465 10.60 -11.80 -20.52
N GLY A 466 9.59 -12.48 -19.95
CA GLY A 466 8.40 -12.94 -20.67
C GLY A 466 7.38 -11.81 -20.90
N ASP A 467 6.12 -12.21 -21.06
CA ASP A 467 4.99 -11.29 -21.27
C ASP A 467 4.72 -10.47 -20.00
N PHE A 468 4.17 -9.26 -20.17
CA PHE A 468 3.73 -8.36 -19.11
C PHE A 468 4.85 -7.96 -18.13
N GLY A 469 6.09 -7.84 -18.61
CA GLY A 469 7.18 -7.26 -17.82
C GLY A 469 6.83 -5.85 -17.34
N CYS A 470 7.13 -5.52 -16.07
CA CYS A 470 6.85 -4.24 -15.41
C CYS A 470 5.35 -3.87 -15.33
N GLU A 471 4.44 -4.84 -15.42
CA GLU A 471 3.00 -4.61 -15.30
C GLU A 471 2.63 -3.96 -13.95
N TYR A 472 1.83 -2.90 -13.93
CA TYR A 472 1.41 -2.18 -12.72
C TYR A 472 2.56 -1.64 -11.83
N MET A 473 3.77 -1.46 -12.37
CA MET A 473 4.90 -0.90 -11.64
C MET A 473 4.60 0.56 -11.21
N THR A 474 4.87 0.90 -9.95
CA THR A 474 4.64 2.24 -9.36
C THR A 474 5.91 2.93 -8.87
N ASN A 475 7.03 2.22 -8.80
CA ASN A 475 8.36 2.79 -8.53
C ASN A 475 9.46 1.76 -8.79
N GLY A 476 10.72 2.20 -8.67
CA GLY A 476 11.90 1.37 -8.89
C GLY A 476 12.48 1.54 -10.28
N ALA A 477 13.47 0.71 -10.61
CA ALA A 477 14.15 0.74 -11.90
C ALA A 477 14.40 -0.68 -12.41
N VAL A 478 14.05 -0.97 -13.67
CA VAL A 478 14.27 -2.28 -14.28
C VAL A 478 15.10 -2.12 -15.54
N LEU A 479 16.22 -2.81 -15.65
CA LEU A 479 17.07 -2.85 -16.84
C LEU A 479 17.04 -4.25 -17.43
N ASN A 480 16.39 -4.40 -18.58
CA ASN A 480 16.37 -5.64 -19.33
C ASN A 480 17.39 -5.60 -20.47
N LEU A 481 18.29 -6.58 -20.50
CA LEU A 481 19.38 -6.71 -21.47
C LEU A 481 19.06 -7.67 -22.61
N GLY A 482 17.89 -8.32 -22.60
CA GLY A 482 17.53 -9.32 -23.59
C GLY A 482 16.08 -9.25 -24.04
N SER A 483 15.52 -10.41 -24.40
CA SER A 483 14.17 -10.52 -24.96
C SER A 483 13.09 -9.95 -24.03
N PHE A 484 11.97 -9.56 -24.61
CA PHE A 484 10.79 -9.05 -23.92
C PHE A 484 9.52 -9.58 -24.59
N GLY A 485 8.45 -9.74 -23.82
CA GLY A 485 7.15 -10.23 -24.30
C GLY A 485 6.08 -9.15 -24.44
N TYR A 486 4.87 -9.57 -24.79
CA TYR A 486 3.71 -8.69 -25.03
C TYR A 486 3.25 -7.98 -23.76
N GLY A 487 2.80 -6.72 -23.88
CA GLY A 487 2.25 -5.97 -22.75
C GLY A 487 3.32 -5.42 -21.81
N PHE A 488 4.53 -5.19 -22.31
CA PHE A 488 5.61 -4.57 -21.54
C PHE A 488 5.16 -3.20 -21.00
N CYS A 489 5.36 -2.97 -19.70
CA CYS A 489 4.92 -1.78 -18.95
C CYS A 489 3.40 -1.54 -18.89
N ASN A 490 2.56 -2.56 -19.11
CA ASN A 490 1.11 -2.39 -19.04
C ASN A 490 0.64 -1.92 -17.64
N GLY A 491 -0.10 -0.81 -17.57
CA GLY A 491 -0.57 -0.22 -16.32
C GLY A 491 0.54 0.36 -15.43
N MET A 492 1.76 0.51 -15.94
CA MET A 492 2.87 1.13 -15.20
C MET A 492 2.58 2.61 -14.97
N SER A 493 2.62 3.04 -13.70
CA SER A 493 2.27 4.40 -13.26
C SER A 493 3.39 5.10 -12.49
N GLY A 494 4.57 4.48 -12.37
CA GLY A 494 5.73 5.06 -11.70
C GLY A 494 7.00 4.21 -11.84
N GLY A 495 8.16 4.83 -11.65
CA GLY A 495 9.48 4.21 -11.87
C GLY A 495 9.96 4.33 -13.32
N VAL A 496 11.03 3.63 -13.68
CA VAL A 496 11.60 3.61 -15.03
C VAL A 496 11.94 2.19 -15.47
N ALA A 497 11.68 1.87 -16.73
CA ALA A 497 12.09 0.61 -17.35
C ALA A 497 13.01 0.89 -18.54
N TYR A 498 14.20 0.30 -18.53
CA TYR A 498 15.19 0.36 -19.59
C TYR A 498 15.17 -0.95 -20.36
N GLN A 499 15.16 -0.86 -21.69
CA GLN A 499 15.16 -2.01 -22.58
C GLN A 499 16.30 -1.87 -23.58
N TYR A 500 17.19 -2.88 -23.61
CA TYR A 500 18.14 -3.09 -24.69
C TYR A 500 17.44 -3.79 -25.85
N ASP A 501 17.30 -3.13 -27.00
CA ASP A 501 16.56 -3.62 -28.16
C ASP A 501 17.35 -3.38 -29.45
N PRO A 502 18.40 -4.19 -29.71
CA PRO A 502 19.20 -4.06 -30.94
C PRO A 502 18.41 -4.40 -32.21
N GLU A 503 17.29 -5.12 -32.09
CA GLU A 503 16.44 -5.52 -33.20
C GLU A 503 15.31 -4.52 -33.51
N GLY A 504 15.11 -3.52 -32.66
CA GLY A 504 14.10 -2.48 -32.84
C GLY A 504 12.65 -2.97 -32.79
N LYS A 505 12.37 -4.00 -31.97
CA LYS A 505 11.06 -4.64 -31.86
C LYS A 505 10.15 -4.03 -30.78
N LEU A 506 10.68 -3.22 -29.86
CA LEU A 506 9.95 -2.78 -28.66
C LEU A 506 8.62 -2.08 -28.97
N ASP A 507 8.54 -1.38 -30.10
CA ASP A 507 7.35 -0.67 -30.56
C ASP A 507 6.09 -1.55 -30.71
N ASP A 508 6.26 -2.85 -30.93
CA ASP A 508 5.16 -3.81 -31.10
C ASP A 508 4.68 -4.45 -29.80
N PHE A 509 5.45 -4.30 -28.71
CA PHE A 509 5.24 -5.07 -27.47
C PHE A 509 4.90 -4.21 -26.25
N TYR A 510 5.21 -2.91 -26.27
CA TYR A 510 4.96 -2.02 -25.13
C TYR A 510 3.52 -1.50 -25.08
N SER A 511 3.06 -1.15 -23.88
CA SER A 511 1.76 -0.51 -23.67
C SER A 511 1.83 1.00 -23.93
N ARG A 512 1.39 1.41 -25.13
CA ARG A 512 1.30 2.83 -25.55
C ARG A 512 0.37 3.67 -24.67
N ASP A 513 -0.61 3.03 -24.03
CA ASP A 513 -1.56 3.69 -23.14
C ASP A 513 -0.99 3.96 -21.74
N SER A 514 0.16 3.36 -21.40
CA SER A 514 0.75 3.43 -20.06
C SER A 514 2.05 4.22 -20.00
N VAL A 515 2.90 4.11 -21.04
CA VAL A 515 4.23 4.70 -21.04
C VAL A 515 4.58 5.37 -22.38
N SER A 516 5.44 6.38 -22.32
CA SER A 516 6.17 6.90 -23.48
C SER A 516 7.55 6.26 -23.56
N LEU A 517 8.08 6.09 -24.78
CA LEU A 517 9.42 5.55 -25.01
C LEU A 517 10.34 6.64 -25.56
N THR A 518 11.55 6.74 -24.99
CA THR A 518 12.59 7.66 -25.46
C THR A 518 13.89 6.90 -25.68
N PRO A 519 14.63 7.16 -26.78
CA PRO A 519 15.98 6.62 -26.97
C PRO A 519 16.91 7.09 -25.84
N LEU A 520 17.63 6.16 -25.24
CA LEU A 520 18.59 6.48 -24.17
C LEU A 520 19.75 7.33 -24.70
N SER A 521 20.04 7.27 -26.00
CA SER A 521 21.06 8.08 -26.68
C SER A 521 20.66 9.54 -26.91
N ALA A 522 19.43 9.95 -26.59
CA ALA A 522 18.99 11.33 -26.81
C ALA A 522 19.86 12.35 -26.04
N GLU A 523 20.00 13.55 -26.62
CA GLU A 523 20.90 14.60 -26.11
C GLU A 523 20.24 15.56 -25.11
N ASP A 524 19.08 15.19 -24.56
CA ASP A 524 18.43 15.96 -23.49
C ASP A 524 18.99 15.62 -22.09
N ALA A 525 18.69 16.49 -21.12
CA ALA A 525 19.21 16.40 -19.76
C ALA A 525 18.73 15.13 -19.03
N LEU A 526 17.48 14.70 -19.23
CA LEU A 526 16.93 13.52 -18.54
C LEU A 526 17.58 12.24 -19.08
N SER A 527 17.70 12.12 -20.40
CA SER A 527 18.40 11.01 -21.06
C SER A 527 19.86 10.91 -20.63
N GLY A 528 20.54 12.04 -20.36
CA GLY A 528 21.87 12.07 -19.75
C GLY A 528 21.94 11.39 -18.38
N GLU A 529 21.02 11.71 -17.48
CA GLU A 529 20.97 11.13 -16.13
C GLU A 529 20.55 9.65 -16.15
N TYR A 530 19.61 9.31 -17.03
CA TYR A 530 19.17 7.94 -17.25
C TYR A 530 20.26 7.05 -17.86
N ARG A 531 21.12 7.58 -18.75
CA ARG A 531 22.32 6.86 -19.21
C ARG A 531 23.25 6.49 -18.07
N LEU A 532 23.53 7.43 -17.18
CA LEU A 532 24.39 7.18 -16.01
C LEU A 532 23.78 6.13 -15.07
N ALA A 533 22.47 6.22 -14.82
CA ALA A 533 21.73 5.26 -14.02
C ALA A 533 21.80 3.84 -14.62
N ALA A 534 21.47 3.70 -15.92
CA ALA A 534 21.50 2.42 -16.62
C ALA A 534 22.90 1.79 -16.61
N ARG A 535 23.95 2.60 -16.87
CA ARG A 535 25.34 2.14 -16.79
C ARG A 535 25.71 1.65 -15.39
N THR A 536 25.34 2.40 -14.35
CA THR A 536 25.61 2.02 -12.95
C THR A 536 24.91 0.71 -12.58
N MET A 537 23.66 0.54 -13.01
CA MET A 537 22.91 -0.71 -12.83
C MET A 537 23.62 -1.88 -13.50
N LEU A 538 24.10 -1.69 -14.74
CA LEU A 538 24.81 -2.71 -15.49
C LEU A 538 26.17 -3.08 -14.87
N GLU A 539 26.93 -2.10 -14.37
CA GLU A 539 28.18 -2.32 -13.64
C GLU A 539 27.95 -3.18 -12.38
N ARG A 540 26.88 -2.89 -11.62
CA ARG A 540 26.49 -3.71 -10.47
C ARG A 540 26.04 -5.12 -10.86
N HIS A 541 25.30 -5.25 -11.97
CA HIS A 541 24.92 -6.56 -12.51
C HIS A 541 26.15 -7.42 -12.77
N VAL A 542 27.15 -6.88 -13.47
CA VAL A 542 28.42 -7.59 -13.73
C VAL A 542 29.14 -7.92 -12.42
N ALA A 543 29.17 -7.01 -11.44
CA ALA A 543 29.83 -7.25 -10.16
C ALA A 543 29.22 -8.44 -9.39
N HIS A 544 27.88 -8.57 -9.38
CA HIS A 544 27.21 -9.63 -8.62
C HIS A 544 27.01 -10.94 -9.40
N THR A 545 26.97 -10.88 -10.74
CA THR A 545 26.65 -12.06 -11.57
C THR A 545 27.82 -12.54 -12.42
N ASN A 546 28.82 -11.69 -12.65
CA ASN A 546 29.87 -11.94 -13.61
C ASN A 546 29.34 -12.17 -15.04
N SER A 547 28.21 -11.54 -15.39
CA SER A 547 27.56 -11.63 -16.72
C SER A 547 28.50 -11.27 -17.87
N GLU A 548 28.64 -12.19 -18.83
CA GLU A 548 29.39 -11.95 -20.07
C GLU A 548 28.70 -10.93 -20.99
N LEU A 549 27.36 -11.00 -21.08
CA LEU A 549 26.56 -10.06 -21.86
C LEU A 549 26.74 -8.63 -21.32
N GLY A 550 26.62 -8.46 -20.00
CA GLY A 550 26.80 -7.17 -19.35
C GLY A 550 28.21 -6.61 -19.56
N ARG A 551 29.25 -7.45 -19.46
CA ARG A 551 30.64 -7.03 -19.76
C ARG A 551 30.79 -6.56 -21.20
N ARG A 552 30.27 -7.31 -22.17
CA ARG A 552 30.34 -6.93 -23.60
C ARG A 552 29.66 -5.58 -23.88
N ILE A 553 28.50 -5.34 -23.28
CA ILE A 553 27.77 -4.08 -23.43
C ILE A 553 28.56 -2.93 -22.80
N LEU A 554 29.13 -3.11 -21.61
CA LEU A 554 29.95 -2.08 -20.94
C LEU A 554 31.23 -1.75 -21.73
N GLU A 555 31.90 -2.75 -22.29
CA GLU A 555 33.10 -2.56 -23.11
C GLU A 555 32.84 -1.74 -24.39
N ASN A 556 31.60 -1.80 -24.91
CA ASN A 556 31.18 -1.10 -26.12
C ASN A 556 30.08 -0.04 -25.86
N TRP A 557 30.02 0.49 -24.63
CA TRP A 557 28.90 1.28 -24.12
C TRP A 557 28.45 2.41 -25.06
N GLU A 558 29.39 3.17 -25.62
CA GLU A 558 29.09 4.32 -26.48
C GLU A 558 28.35 3.94 -27.76
N ALA A 559 28.58 2.73 -28.29
CA ALA A 559 27.83 2.23 -29.45
C ALA A 559 26.51 1.58 -29.00
N GLU A 560 26.56 0.79 -27.93
CA GLU A 560 25.41 0.00 -27.47
C GLU A 560 24.29 0.87 -26.90
N VAL A 561 24.60 2.05 -26.36
CA VAL A 561 23.61 3.00 -25.83
C VAL A 561 22.54 3.39 -26.85
N ALA A 562 22.88 3.36 -28.15
CA ALA A 562 21.94 3.65 -29.25
C ALA A 562 20.82 2.59 -29.37
N HIS A 563 21.04 1.39 -28.82
CA HIS A 563 20.06 0.30 -28.81
C HIS A 563 19.20 0.29 -27.55
N PHE A 564 19.43 1.20 -26.60
CA PHE A 564 18.59 1.32 -25.42
C PHE A 564 17.46 2.31 -25.61
N ARG A 565 16.30 1.95 -25.07
CA ARG A 565 15.18 2.87 -24.83
C ARG A 565 14.80 2.83 -23.36
N TYR A 566 14.28 3.92 -22.85
CA TYR A 566 13.64 3.95 -21.53
C TYR A 566 12.17 4.30 -21.64
N ALA A 567 11.37 3.73 -20.75
CA ALA A 567 9.94 3.95 -20.64
C ALA A 567 9.63 4.88 -19.46
N THR A 568 8.96 5.99 -19.74
CA THR A 568 8.46 6.93 -18.73
C THR A 568 6.94 6.77 -18.58
N PRO A 569 6.40 6.61 -17.36
CA PRO A 569 4.96 6.49 -17.14
C PRO A 569 4.19 7.76 -17.52
N LEU A 570 3.16 7.61 -18.36
CA LEU A 570 2.25 8.71 -18.73
C LEU A 570 1.52 9.26 -17.49
N ALA A 571 1.19 8.41 -16.52
CA ALA A 571 0.58 8.85 -15.27
C ALA A 571 1.45 9.84 -14.47
N LEU A 572 2.78 9.76 -14.58
CA LEU A 572 3.69 10.74 -13.95
C LEU A 572 3.74 12.02 -14.78
N GLU A 573 3.87 11.91 -16.11
CA GLU A 573 3.84 13.05 -17.02
C GLU A 573 2.55 13.86 -16.85
N ASP A 574 1.39 13.21 -16.98
CA ASP A 574 0.09 13.86 -16.93
C ASP A 574 -0.23 14.49 -15.56
N TYR A 575 0.33 13.92 -14.49
CA TYR A 575 0.09 14.42 -13.13
C TYR A 575 1.13 15.44 -12.66
N GLN A 576 2.39 15.33 -13.06
CA GLN A 576 3.48 16.13 -12.50
C GLN A 576 4.09 17.11 -13.50
N ASN A 577 4.03 16.87 -14.82
CA ASN A 577 4.65 17.76 -15.80
C ASN A 577 3.74 18.95 -16.12
N TYR A 578 4.22 20.17 -15.90
CA TYR A 578 3.43 21.39 -16.12
C TYR A 578 2.91 21.53 -17.56
N GLN A 579 3.67 21.02 -18.54
CA GLN A 579 3.32 21.09 -19.96
C GLN A 579 2.10 20.21 -20.27
N HIS A 580 2.00 19.05 -19.63
CA HIS A 580 0.83 18.18 -19.74
C HIS A 580 -0.35 18.73 -18.92
N ILE A 581 -0.08 19.27 -17.72
CA ILE A 581 -1.10 19.85 -16.85
C ILE A 581 -1.83 21.00 -17.56
N VAL A 582 -1.11 21.93 -18.19
CA VAL A 582 -1.72 23.07 -18.89
C VAL A 582 -2.50 22.64 -20.13
N ALA A 583 -2.07 21.56 -20.82
CA ALA A 583 -2.77 21.03 -21.98
C ALA A 583 -4.08 20.31 -21.60
N ALA A 584 -4.11 19.65 -20.44
CA ALA A 584 -5.22 18.79 -20.03
C ALA A 584 -6.28 19.48 -19.17
N ARG A 585 -5.99 20.64 -18.57
CA ARG A 585 -6.86 21.26 -17.56
C ARG A 585 -7.28 22.68 -17.91
N SER A 586 -8.50 23.03 -17.51
CA SER A 586 -9.00 24.39 -17.68
C SER A 586 -8.35 25.34 -16.66
N ARG A 587 -8.21 26.62 -17.01
CA ARG A 587 -7.78 27.68 -16.07
C ARG A 587 -8.55 27.63 -14.74
N LYS A 588 -9.86 27.37 -14.81
CA LYS A 588 -10.71 27.26 -13.62
C LYS A 588 -10.23 26.15 -12.69
N ASP A 589 -9.93 24.97 -13.23
CA ASP A 589 -9.46 23.82 -12.44
C ASP A 589 -8.09 24.09 -11.81
N LEU A 590 -7.19 24.74 -12.55
CA LEU A 590 -5.87 25.13 -12.05
C LEU A 590 -5.99 26.12 -10.87
N VAL A 591 -6.78 27.18 -11.05
CA VAL A 591 -7.02 28.19 -10.02
C VAL A 591 -7.71 27.58 -8.80
N ASP A 592 -8.72 26.73 -9.00
CA ASP A 592 -9.45 26.08 -7.91
C ASP A 592 -8.55 25.13 -7.10
N GLU A 593 -7.72 24.33 -7.75
CA GLU A 593 -6.77 23.44 -7.06
C GLU A 593 -5.73 24.21 -6.25
N LEU A 594 -5.07 25.18 -6.87
CA LEU A 594 -4.00 25.93 -6.23
C LEU A 594 -4.55 26.80 -5.09
N ALA A 595 -5.71 27.45 -5.28
CA ALA A 595 -6.37 28.19 -4.22
C ALA A 595 -6.74 27.28 -3.03
N PHE A 596 -7.27 26.08 -3.31
CA PHE A 596 -7.55 25.10 -2.25
C PHE A 596 -6.27 24.67 -1.53
N ALA A 597 -5.19 24.39 -2.26
CA ALA A 597 -3.90 24.01 -1.68
C ALA A 597 -3.33 25.11 -0.77
N MET A 598 -3.38 26.37 -1.21
CA MET A 598 -2.96 27.52 -0.40
C MET A 598 -3.75 27.60 0.91
N VAL A 599 -5.08 27.54 0.84
CA VAL A 599 -5.95 27.64 2.02
C VAL A 599 -5.76 26.45 2.97
N SER A 600 -5.71 25.24 2.43
CA SER A 600 -5.49 24.02 3.21
C SER A 600 -4.14 24.05 3.93
N HIS A 601 -3.09 24.54 3.27
CA HIS A 601 -1.77 24.72 3.88
C HIS A 601 -1.83 25.66 5.09
N GLN A 602 -2.47 26.83 4.96
CA GLN A 602 -2.59 27.79 6.05
C GLN A 602 -3.42 27.26 7.22
N LEU A 603 -4.54 26.60 6.94
CA LEU A 603 -5.39 26.02 7.99
C LEU A 603 -4.68 24.87 8.72
N THR A 604 -3.95 24.02 8.00
CA THR A 604 -3.23 22.89 8.60
C THR A 604 -2.17 23.35 9.61
N LYS A 605 -1.40 24.40 9.27
CA LYS A 605 -0.42 25.02 10.18
C LYS A 605 -1.08 25.49 11.48
N LEU A 606 -2.14 26.29 11.36
CA LEU A 606 -2.84 26.85 12.52
C LEU A 606 -3.54 25.77 13.35
N LYS A 607 -4.12 24.76 12.71
CA LYS A 607 -4.74 23.61 13.39
C LYS A 607 -3.74 22.85 14.25
N ARG A 608 -2.55 22.59 13.70
CA ARG A 608 -1.49 21.89 14.42
C ARG A 608 -1.09 22.67 15.67
N ALA A 609 -0.83 23.97 15.53
CA ALA A 609 -0.53 24.85 16.67
C ALA A 609 -1.63 24.85 17.74
N ILE A 610 -2.91 24.92 17.35
CA ILE A 610 -4.05 24.86 18.29
C ILE A 610 -4.10 23.50 19.01
N LYS A 611 -3.90 22.40 18.28
CA LYS A 611 -3.99 21.04 18.83
C LYS A 611 -2.82 20.70 19.76
N ASP A 612 -1.63 21.14 19.39
CA ASP A 612 -0.40 20.88 20.14
C ASP A 612 -0.20 21.90 21.28
N HIS A 613 -1.09 22.90 21.39
CA HIS A 613 -1.00 24.02 22.34
C HIS A 613 0.30 24.82 22.19
N GLU A 614 0.81 24.94 20.98
CA GLU A 614 2.03 25.68 20.66
C GLU A 614 1.70 27.03 20.00
N PRO A 615 2.43 28.09 20.35
CA PRO A 615 2.28 29.36 19.65
C PRO A 615 2.81 29.26 18.22
N MET A 616 2.11 29.89 17.27
CA MET A 616 2.61 30.07 15.90
C MET A 616 3.98 30.75 15.93
N LEU A 617 4.92 30.32 15.08
CA LEU A 617 6.31 30.81 15.06
C LEU A 617 7.03 30.74 16.42
N GLY A 618 6.63 29.86 17.33
CA GLY A 618 7.19 29.82 18.69
C GLY A 618 6.90 31.10 19.51
N GLY A 619 5.94 31.91 19.07
CA GLY A 619 5.63 33.21 19.66
C GLY A 619 6.48 34.38 19.15
N ALA A 620 7.33 34.15 18.15
CA ALA A 620 8.16 35.20 17.57
C ALA A 620 7.33 36.23 16.78
N VAL A 621 7.70 37.51 16.90
CA VAL A 621 7.12 38.60 16.11
C VAL A 621 8.21 39.09 15.14
N PRO A 622 8.14 38.73 13.84
CA PRO A 622 9.17 39.09 12.88
C PRO A 622 9.30 40.62 12.72
N ASN A 623 10.55 41.10 12.74
CA ASN A 623 10.88 42.52 12.58
C ASN A 623 11.62 42.75 11.24
N PRO A 624 11.00 43.42 10.25
CA PRO A 624 11.64 43.74 8.96
C PRO A 624 12.92 44.56 9.06
N GLN A 625 13.16 45.21 10.20
CA GLN A 625 14.35 46.03 10.46
C GLN A 625 15.49 45.22 11.11
N ALA A 626 15.27 43.95 11.43
CA ALA A 626 16.31 43.08 12.01
C ALA A 626 17.31 42.64 10.93
N ALA A 627 18.58 42.50 11.33
CA ALA A 627 19.65 42.11 10.42
C ALA A 627 19.53 40.65 9.92
N ASP A 628 18.83 39.81 10.67
CA ASP A 628 18.53 38.39 10.41
C ASP A 628 17.07 38.17 9.97
N PHE A 629 16.40 39.21 9.46
CA PHE A 629 15.01 39.13 9.03
C PHE A 629 14.82 38.10 7.91
N ASP A 630 13.97 37.11 8.18
CA ASP A 630 13.46 36.16 7.21
C ASP A 630 12.05 36.60 6.73
N PRO A 631 11.88 36.99 5.45
CA PRO A 631 10.59 37.31 4.88
C PRO A 631 9.53 36.22 5.07
N GLN A 632 9.92 34.95 5.16
CA GLN A 632 9.00 33.84 5.34
C GLN A 632 8.24 33.92 6.67
N GLN A 633 8.90 34.39 7.74
CA GLN A 633 8.26 34.60 9.03
C GLN A 633 7.17 35.68 8.93
N MET A 634 7.41 36.74 8.14
CA MET A 634 6.42 37.79 7.93
C MET A 634 5.22 37.28 7.13
N TYR A 635 5.43 36.47 6.09
CA TYR A 635 4.34 35.84 5.35
C TYR A 635 3.47 34.99 6.28
N GLU A 636 4.10 34.18 7.13
CA GLU A 636 3.37 33.36 8.10
C GLU A 636 2.55 34.17 9.10
N LEU A 637 3.10 35.27 9.61
CA LEU A 637 2.37 36.19 10.50
C LEU A 637 1.14 36.77 9.78
N VAL A 638 1.33 37.36 8.59
CA VAL A 638 0.24 37.96 7.80
C VAL A 638 -0.85 36.94 7.48
N ASN A 639 -0.46 35.74 7.07
CA ASN A 639 -1.38 34.66 6.73
C ASN A 639 -2.18 34.20 7.94
N THR A 640 -1.51 33.99 9.07
CA THR A 640 -2.14 33.57 10.33
C THR A 640 -3.15 34.62 10.79
N SER A 641 -2.79 35.91 10.75
CA SER A 641 -3.69 37.01 11.10
C SER A 641 -4.91 37.06 10.19
N ALA A 642 -4.73 36.86 8.87
CA ALA A 642 -5.83 36.83 7.92
C ALA A 642 -6.81 35.67 8.19
N VAL A 643 -6.28 34.47 8.42
CA VAL A 643 -7.10 33.28 8.75
C VAL A 643 -7.90 33.51 10.03
N LEU A 644 -7.24 33.98 11.10
CA LEU A 644 -7.89 34.26 12.39
C LEU A 644 -8.97 35.32 12.25
N ALA A 645 -8.71 36.42 11.54
CA ALA A 645 -9.67 37.50 11.39
C ALA A 645 -10.92 37.07 10.61
N ILE A 646 -10.75 36.26 9.56
CA ILE A 646 -11.88 35.69 8.81
C ILE A 646 -12.70 34.75 9.70
N ALA A 647 -12.03 33.88 10.46
CA ALA A 647 -12.70 32.98 11.40
C ALA A 647 -13.44 33.75 12.50
N GLN A 648 -12.85 34.83 13.04
CA GLN A 648 -13.48 35.73 14.01
C GLN A 648 -14.71 36.42 13.43
N ASN A 649 -14.65 36.93 12.19
CA ASN A 649 -15.79 37.55 11.54
C ASN A 649 -16.93 36.54 11.34
N VAL A 650 -16.63 35.31 10.90
CA VAL A 650 -17.63 34.24 10.77
C VAL A 650 -18.22 33.83 12.12
N ALA A 651 -17.39 33.72 13.17
CA ALA A 651 -17.84 33.41 14.52
C ALA A 651 -18.77 34.52 15.06
N ARG A 652 -18.39 35.79 14.89
CA ARG A 652 -19.18 36.96 15.28
C ARG A 652 -20.55 36.98 14.60
N ASP A 653 -20.60 36.76 13.29
CA ASP A 653 -21.84 36.71 12.51
C ASP A 653 -22.78 35.58 12.99
N ARG A 654 -22.22 34.41 13.35
CA ARG A 654 -23.01 33.27 13.85
C ARG A 654 -23.51 33.49 15.27
N LEU A 655 -22.67 34.04 16.15
CA LEU A 655 -23.05 34.34 17.53
C LEU A 655 -24.09 35.46 17.58
N ALA A 656 -23.96 36.52 16.77
CA ALA A 656 -24.96 37.59 16.66
C ALA A 656 -26.33 37.07 16.20
N LYS A 657 -26.37 36.08 15.30
CA LYS A 657 -27.62 35.41 14.88
C LYS A 657 -28.25 34.57 15.99
N THR A 658 -27.44 34.01 16.89
CA THR A 658 -27.91 33.09 17.93
C THR A 658 -28.29 33.82 19.21
N MET A 659 -27.60 34.91 19.55
CA MET A 659 -27.74 35.66 20.81
C MET A 659 -28.45 37.01 20.66
N GLY A 660 -28.73 37.46 19.43
CA GLY A 660 -29.26 38.80 19.14
C GLY A 660 -28.14 39.83 18.89
N LYS A 661 -28.44 40.86 18.08
CA LYS A 661 -27.43 41.83 17.58
C LYS A 661 -26.70 42.63 18.68
N ASP A 662 -27.31 42.76 19.86
CA ASP A 662 -26.82 43.62 20.96
C ASP A 662 -26.23 42.81 22.13
N ALA A 663 -26.07 41.49 22.00
CA ALA A 663 -25.52 40.65 23.05
C ALA A 663 -24.00 40.81 23.17
N VAL A 664 -23.51 41.12 24.38
CA VAL A 664 -22.07 41.15 24.68
C VAL A 664 -21.54 39.73 24.72
N VAL A 665 -20.78 39.34 23.68
CA VAL A 665 -20.10 38.05 23.62
C VAL A 665 -18.82 38.14 24.47
N ALA A 666 -18.71 37.31 25.51
CA ALA A 666 -17.48 37.18 26.28
C ALA A 666 -16.32 36.72 25.38
N ALA A 667 -15.11 37.28 25.57
CA ALA A 667 -13.94 36.98 24.75
C ALA A 667 -13.64 35.46 24.66
N LEU A 668 -13.76 34.75 25.78
CA LEU A 668 -13.57 33.29 25.84
C LEU A 668 -14.55 32.53 24.94
N SER A 669 -15.80 33.00 24.81
CA SER A 669 -16.79 32.38 23.93
C SER A 669 -16.48 32.61 22.44
N MET A 670 -15.82 33.73 22.11
CA MET A 670 -15.36 34.02 20.75
C MET A 670 -14.17 33.12 20.37
N ASP A 671 -13.19 32.99 21.26
CA ASP A 671 -11.99 32.19 21.02
C ASP A 671 -12.34 30.71 20.79
N VAL A 672 -13.23 30.15 21.63
CA VAL A 672 -13.73 28.77 21.47
C VAL A 672 -14.47 28.60 20.14
N ALA A 673 -15.29 29.57 19.74
CA ALA A 673 -16.00 29.52 18.47
C ALA A 673 -15.04 29.57 17.27
N VAL A 674 -14.01 30.42 17.33
CA VAL A 674 -12.98 30.55 16.29
C VAL A 674 -12.15 29.28 16.17
N GLN A 675 -11.65 28.76 17.29
CA GLN A 675 -10.91 27.50 17.32
C GLN A 675 -11.75 26.37 16.73
N LYS A 676 -13.04 26.28 17.08
CA LYS A 676 -13.95 25.30 16.51
C LYS A 676 -14.04 25.43 14.98
N LEU A 677 -14.25 26.64 14.46
CA LEU A 677 -14.34 26.85 13.00
C LEU A 677 -13.07 26.43 12.26
N ILE A 678 -11.90 26.71 12.84
CA ILE A 678 -10.61 26.33 12.28
C ILE A 678 -10.44 24.82 12.34
N LEU A 679 -10.60 24.20 13.51
CA LEU A 679 -10.42 22.76 13.72
C LEU A 679 -11.35 21.93 12.82
N THR A 680 -12.60 22.35 12.66
CA THR A 680 -13.59 21.66 11.81
C THR A 680 -13.53 22.06 10.34
N GLU A 681 -12.59 22.93 9.94
CA GLU A 681 -12.45 23.37 8.55
C GLU A 681 -13.78 23.92 7.96
N ASP A 682 -14.38 24.88 8.67
CA ASP A 682 -15.73 25.35 8.34
C ASP A 682 -15.84 25.83 6.88
N PHE A 683 -16.90 25.39 6.19
CA PHE A 683 -17.13 25.69 4.77
C PHE A 683 -17.18 27.21 4.47
N THR A 684 -17.72 28.02 5.38
CA THR A 684 -17.81 29.48 5.19
C THR A 684 -16.42 30.11 5.28
N VAL A 685 -15.61 29.66 6.24
CA VAL A 685 -14.21 30.10 6.41
C VAL A 685 -13.40 29.69 5.18
N LEU A 686 -13.48 28.43 4.76
CA LEU A 686 -12.82 27.91 3.55
C LEU A 686 -13.22 28.70 2.30
N SER A 687 -14.51 28.98 2.12
CA SER A 687 -15.02 29.69 0.93
C SER A 687 -14.50 31.13 0.87
N LYS A 688 -14.50 31.83 2.01
CA LYS A 688 -13.96 33.20 2.10
C LYS A 688 -12.45 33.19 1.84
N LEU A 689 -11.69 32.31 2.49
CA LEU A 689 -10.24 32.16 2.29
C LEU A 689 -9.90 31.83 0.82
N SER A 690 -10.67 30.95 0.20
CA SER A 690 -10.47 30.55 -1.20
C SER A 690 -10.68 31.71 -2.16
N ALA A 691 -11.63 32.61 -1.89
CA ALA A 691 -11.84 33.80 -2.73
C ALA A 691 -10.60 34.74 -2.75
N PHE A 692 -9.91 34.87 -1.61
CA PHE A 692 -8.66 35.64 -1.54
C PHE A 692 -7.54 34.95 -2.31
N ALA A 693 -7.36 33.65 -2.09
CA ALA A 693 -6.36 32.87 -2.81
C ALA A 693 -6.57 32.95 -4.34
N LYS A 694 -7.82 32.88 -4.81
CA LYS A 694 -8.13 33.04 -6.25
C LYS A 694 -7.76 34.42 -6.80
N THR A 695 -7.91 35.47 -6.00
CA THR A 695 -7.48 36.83 -6.40
C THR A 695 -5.97 36.91 -6.57
N ALA A 696 -5.21 36.24 -5.68
CA ALA A 696 -3.75 36.12 -5.77
C ALA A 696 -3.27 35.50 -7.10
N LEU A 697 -4.06 34.56 -7.60
CA LEU A 697 -3.74 33.77 -8.78
C LEU A 697 -4.19 34.44 -10.09
N ALA A 698 -4.96 35.53 -10.01
CA ALA A 698 -5.56 36.16 -11.18
C ALA A 698 -4.52 36.71 -12.18
N SER A 699 -3.36 37.16 -11.69
CA SER A 699 -2.28 37.72 -12.52
C SER A 699 -1.40 36.69 -13.21
N TYR A 700 -1.50 35.41 -12.83
CA TYR A 700 -0.69 34.35 -13.43
C TYR A 700 -1.34 33.83 -14.71
N SER A 701 -0.52 33.54 -15.71
CA SER A 701 -0.91 32.81 -16.93
C SER A 701 -1.25 31.35 -16.62
N ASP A 702 -1.97 30.68 -17.53
CA ASP A 702 -2.34 29.27 -17.36
C ASP A 702 -1.11 28.36 -17.21
N GLU A 703 -0.03 28.71 -17.92
CA GLU A 703 1.24 27.99 -17.84
C GLU A 703 1.95 28.20 -16.50
N GLU A 704 2.03 29.43 -15.98
CA GLU A 704 2.60 29.68 -14.66
C GLU A 704 1.79 29.00 -13.55
N LEU A 705 0.46 28.98 -13.65
CA LEU A 705 -0.40 28.24 -12.72
C LEU A 705 -0.09 26.74 -12.76
N ALA A 706 0.12 26.18 -13.96
CA ALA A 706 0.50 24.78 -14.10
C ALA A 706 1.89 24.48 -13.51
N VAL A 707 2.86 25.39 -13.66
CA VAL A 707 4.19 25.26 -13.04
C VAL A 707 4.09 25.26 -11.51
N LEU A 708 3.28 26.16 -10.92
CA LEU A 708 3.06 26.20 -9.46
C LEU A 708 2.40 24.91 -8.94
N ILE A 709 1.46 24.34 -9.69
CA ILE A 709 0.83 23.06 -9.36
C ILE A 709 1.83 21.91 -9.47
N SER A 710 2.61 21.86 -10.54
CA SER A 710 3.69 20.90 -10.75
C SER A 710 4.66 20.93 -9.57
N ASP A 711 5.21 22.10 -9.22
CA ASP A 711 6.13 22.27 -8.09
C ASP A 711 5.53 21.78 -6.76
N LYS A 712 4.27 22.14 -6.48
CA LYS A 712 3.57 21.65 -5.29
C LYS A 712 3.46 20.12 -5.29
N ARG A 713 3.06 19.51 -6.41
CA ARG A 713 2.92 18.04 -6.53
C ARG A 713 4.28 17.33 -6.45
N MET A 714 5.36 17.96 -6.95
CA MET A 714 6.72 17.45 -6.80
C MET A 714 7.19 17.51 -5.34
N ARG A 715 6.87 18.58 -4.61
CA ARG A 715 7.10 18.67 -3.16
C ARG A 715 6.34 17.57 -2.40
N ASP A 716 5.06 17.40 -2.68
CA ASP A 716 4.26 16.30 -2.10
C ASP A 716 4.86 14.92 -2.40
N TYR A 717 5.33 14.70 -3.63
CA TYR A 717 5.96 13.44 -4.02
C TYR A 717 7.26 13.19 -3.26
N LYS A 718 8.14 14.20 -3.15
CA LYS A 718 9.36 14.15 -2.33
C LYS A 718 9.04 13.81 -0.87
N THR A 719 8.08 14.51 -0.26
CA THR A 719 7.63 14.20 1.10
C THR A 719 7.08 12.78 1.23
N ALA A 720 6.32 12.29 0.25
CA ALA A 720 5.82 10.93 0.26
C ALA A 720 6.94 9.88 0.19
N LEU A 721 8.03 10.15 -0.54
CA LEU A 721 9.22 9.29 -0.57
C LEU A 721 9.95 9.25 0.77
N ASP A 722 10.10 10.40 1.44
CA ASP A 722 10.78 10.51 2.73
C ASP A 722 10.04 9.76 3.85
N LEU A 723 8.70 9.79 3.79
CA LEU A 723 7.80 9.15 4.76
C LEU A 723 7.65 7.63 4.57
N ARG A 724 8.20 7.03 3.51
CA ARG A 724 8.08 5.58 3.29
C ARG A 724 8.77 4.79 4.41
N ASN A 725 8.17 3.68 4.83
CA ASN A 725 8.83 2.74 5.75
C ASN A 725 10.13 2.20 5.14
N VAL A 726 10.05 1.76 3.88
CA VAL A 726 11.20 1.38 3.05
C VAL A 726 11.61 2.57 2.19
N ARG A 727 12.68 3.24 2.60
CA ARG A 727 13.25 4.37 1.83
C ARG A 727 13.98 3.86 0.59
N LEU A 728 13.78 4.54 -0.54
CA LEU A 728 14.47 4.25 -1.79
C LEU A 728 15.96 4.59 -1.64
N ARG A 729 16.82 3.56 -1.63
CA ARG A 729 18.28 3.74 -1.59
C ARG A 729 18.91 3.75 -2.99
N ASP A 730 18.32 3.02 -3.93
CA ASP A 730 18.85 2.83 -5.30
C ASP A 730 17.89 3.35 -6.39
N GLY A 731 17.05 4.33 -6.06
CA GLY A 731 16.03 4.88 -6.96
C GLY A 731 16.56 5.89 -7.99
N PHE A 732 17.70 5.62 -8.64
CA PHE A 732 18.39 6.60 -9.52
C PHE A 732 17.48 7.24 -10.56
N GLY A 733 16.67 6.43 -11.26
CA GLY A 733 15.72 6.94 -12.26
C GLY A 733 14.60 7.81 -11.66
N THR A 734 14.12 7.45 -10.47
CA THR A 734 13.12 8.27 -9.76
C THR A 734 13.71 9.62 -9.35
N PHE A 735 14.95 9.65 -8.84
CA PHE A 735 15.60 10.91 -8.45
C PHE A 735 15.96 11.78 -9.66
N ALA A 736 16.39 11.18 -10.77
CA ALA A 736 16.64 11.89 -12.01
C ALA A 736 15.37 12.53 -12.60
N TRP A 737 14.23 11.81 -12.57
CA TRP A 737 12.93 12.37 -12.91
C TRP A 737 12.58 13.59 -12.05
N ILE A 738 12.75 13.48 -10.73
CA ILE A 738 12.46 14.58 -9.80
C ILE A 738 13.33 15.79 -10.09
N ALA A 739 14.65 15.60 -10.25
CA ALA A 739 15.58 16.67 -10.57
C ALA A 739 15.26 17.34 -11.91
N HIS A 740 14.86 16.56 -12.91
CA HIS A 740 14.43 17.07 -14.20
C HIS A 740 13.16 17.93 -14.10
N GLN A 741 12.12 17.47 -13.41
CA GLN A 741 10.89 18.25 -13.24
C GLN A 741 11.13 19.53 -12.42
N ASP A 742 11.94 19.46 -11.36
CA ASP A 742 12.33 20.64 -10.58
C ASP A 742 13.07 21.68 -11.45
N ARG A 743 13.99 21.24 -12.33
CA ARG A 743 14.66 22.13 -13.30
C ARG A 743 13.68 22.73 -14.30
N LEU A 744 12.81 21.93 -14.91
CA LEU A 744 11.82 22.42 -15.88
C LEU A 744 10.93 23.52 -15.29
N ASN A 745 10.48 23.34 -14.04
CA ASN A 745 9.70 24.34 -13.33
C ASN A 745 10.51 25.61 -13.05
N ALA A 746 11.76 25.46 -12.57
CA ALA A 746 12.64 26.57 -12.26
C ALA A 746 13.05 27.37 -13.52
N GLU A 747 13.34 26.72 -14.64
CA GLU A 747 13.67 27.38 -15.90
C GLU A 747 12.48 28.21 -16.43
N ARG A 748 11.25 27.75 -16.19
CA ARG A 748 10.06 28.43 -16.72
C ARG A 748 9.68 29.70 -15.96
N MET A 749 9.83 29.69 -14.63
CA MET A 749 9.40 30.79 -13.75
C MET A 749 10.55 31.52 -13.04
N GLY A 750 11.78 31.03 -13.12
CA GLY A 750 12.91 31.53 -12.34
C GLY A 750 12.76 31.20 -10.86
N THR A 751 12.23 32.17 -10.09
CA THR A 751 11.98 32.00 -8.66
C THR A 751 10.54 31.55 -8.43
N LEU A 752 10.36 30.37 -7.84
CA LEU A 752 9.05 29.83 -7.49
C LEU A 752 8.63 30.37 -6.10
N PRO A 753 7.52 31.14 -6.01
CA PRO A 753 7.04 31.66 -4.73
C PRO A 753 6.51 30.53 -3.85
N SER A 754 6.70 30.66 -2.53
CA SER A 754 6.11 29.71 -1.58
C SER A 754 4.58 29.86 -1.52
N LEU A 755 3.86 28.82 -1.06
CA LEU A 755 2.41 28.94 -0.82
C LEU A 755 2.10 30.01 0.23
N ASP A 756 3.01 30.22 1.19
CA ASP A 756 2.91 31.30 2.17
C ASP A 756 3.04 32.67 1.51
N GLU A 757 4.03 32.86 0.63
CA GLU A 757 4.23 34.11 -0.11
C GLU A 757 3.02 34.43 -1.01
N LEU A 758 2.54 33.44 -1.76
CA LEU A 758 1.38 33.58 -2.64
C LEU A 758 0.14 34.01 -1.87
N PHE A 759 -0.11 33.40 -0.70
CA PHE A 759 -1.26 33.74 0.12
C PHE A 759 -1.11 35.12 0.77
N ALA A 760 0.08 35.45 1.28
CA ALA A 760 0.37 36.72 1.94
C ALA A 760 0.19 37.91 1.01
N LYS A 761 0.63 37.78 -0.26
CA LYS A 761 0.44 38.81 -1.28
C LYS A 761 -1.04 39.21 -1.44
N ALA A 762 -1.96 38.26 -1.38
CA ALA A 762 -3.39 38.55 -1.51
C ALA A 762 -4.10 38.87 -0.19
N SER A 763 -3.67 38.28 0.92
CA SER A 763 -4.30 38.50 2.23
C SER A 763 -3.89 39.81 2.89
N SER A 764 -2.73 40.38 2.51
CA SER A 764 -2.19 41.63 3.08
C SER A 764 -3.16 42.82 3.00
N ALA A 765 -3.85 43.01 1.87
CA ALA A 765 -4.84 44.08 1.70
C ALA A 765 -6.05 43.95 2.64
N GLU A 766 -6.48 42.72 2.94
CA GLU A 766 -7.58 42.47 3.87
C GLU A 766 -7.13 42.68 5.32
N VAL A 767 -5.91 42.26 5.68
CA VAL A 767 -5.33 42.55 7.00
C VAL A 767 -5.24 44.06 7.24
N VAL A 768 -4.83 44.85 6.24
CA VAL A 768 -4.81 46.32 6.31
C VAL A 768 -6.22 46.87 6.51
N LYS A 769 -7.21 46.38 5.74
CA LYS A 769 -8.62 46.80 5.86
C LYS A 769 -9.26 46.43 7.20
N LEU A 770 -8.79 45.36 7.83
CA LEU A 770 -9.26 44.92 9.16
C LEU A 770 -8.58 45.69 10.30
N ALA A 771 -7.38 46.24 10.06
CA ALA A 771 -6.63 47.07 11.00
C ALA A 771 -7.05 48.55 10.97
N SER A 772 -7.58 49.03 9.83
CA SER A 772 -8.22 50.34 9.65
C SER A 772 -9.67 50.33 10.08
#